data_AF-A0A7C5BBR0-F1
#
_entry.id   AF-A0A7C5BBR0-F1
#
_cell.length_a   1.000
_cell.length_b   1.000
_cell.length_c   1.000
_cell.angle_alpha   90.00
_cell.angle_beta   90.00
_cell.angle_gamma   90.00
#
_symmetry.space_group_name_H-M   'P 1'
#
loop_
_entity.id
_entity.type
_entity.pdbx_description
1 polymer ?
#
loop_
_entity_poly.entity_id
_entity_poly.type
_entity_poly.pdbx_seq_one_letter_code
_entity_poly.pdbx_strand_id
1 'polypeptide(L)'
;MKIFLSGYYGAKNLGDELLLLKIIEDILSIIPDAEFFVWSLDKDFTNSFLKDYQVSAVDRFNPKDTVNAIKSSEIVVLGGGGIIQEYYGINIEDLFKDFGYHVVSYALPPLLGKIFNKKVFYWCLGQGPVVTKDALLFSRWFYSLANVITLRDEQSYTSVKELLPDAKVFFDIDPLLDFNFQRFSSEKKEKNLLGVSVRKWFNEEEIIEKVGKALRRLVEDQDIRVLLIPCDLSLDLDTTERIKPYLPEKSLFEFEIQGIEDIVRAISLCNWFLGMRLHSLICAYRLGVPFLALSYDAKTEEFAKLVGAQSLKTTGLTEDELFFKLKRLINSEPLEGKDFSYKTPEIFKAFINDETLPEEERLKKVGTHNHIPIYFQDFVKTLLQQREELQRKIYTFQQKNEELRSKNEELRAQNEELRSKNEELRAQNEKLSTENEELRAQRDQYFMKLNEIYDSNAWKVVRFYYKLRDTTPLRYLYPLYKPLIDRIFKKSKFYKVKSEEEKRDGKVEKVFRFIEKAEKILIMLSSVSFNPIYNQRPLNLSKQFSKLDYSVLFVSWQWSADEVIPSSYEEVYPKIFQIPMYDFFNLYKNLSFSSKEKIFYISFPVEIFILPMRELREKGFKIVYDIMDDWDGFKEVGQAPWYKREVEERIILEADFVFAVKKNLSEKFSYLRKDIYILGNAYNEEILGLDAKFIAGTKIKDDVVTVGYYGWLSESVFDWDFVFDVAKTFKEIKIQLIGYALSDKVKEKLEDFENIEYVGTVNPNELKNFVVKWNIGMIPFNEKDISKGADPLKLYEYIYFGLPTVIKGISDLKERPMVFYINSVEEFGEVLKRFNSKEKIRQFQIENRELVEEFLKKNNWKARVDELTGIINKKTFWS
;
A
#
# COMPACT_ATOMS: atom_id res chain seq x y z
N MET A 1 -9.60 11.33 54.10
CA MET A 1 -8.18 11.16 53.69
C MET A 1 -8.13 10.96 52.18
N LYS A 2 -7.24 11.62 51.44
CA LYS A 2 -7.22 11.52 49.95
C LYS A 2 -6.15 10.52 49.49
N ILE A 3 -6.55 9.51 48.71
CA ILE A 3 -5.67 8.43 48.25
C ILE A 3 -5.68 8.39 46.72
N PHE A 4 -4.49 8.29 46.11
CA PHE A 4 -4.35 8.10 44.68
C PHE A 4 -4.15 6.62 44.37
N LEU A 5 -5.06 6.02 43.62
CA LEU A 5 -5.04 4.62 43.18
C LEU A 5 -4.58 4.53 41.73
N SER A 6 -3.65 3.62 41.45
CA SER A 6 -3.15 3.33 40.11
C SER A 6 -3.20 1.82 39.83
N GLY A 7 -3.49 1.45 38.59
CA GLY A 7 -3.60 0.05 38.12
C GLY A 7 -4.14 0.00 36.69
N TYR A 8 -4.45 -1.18 36.16
CA TYR A 8 -5.03 -1.34 34.81
C TYR A 8 -6.55 -1.11 34.83
N TYR A 9 -6.96 0.06 35.32
CA TYR A 9 -8.35 0.41 35.62
C TYR A 9 -9.01 1.21 34.49
N GLY A 10 -10.32 1.07 34.35
CA GLY A 10 -11.08 1.58 33.20
C GLY A 10 -10.89 0.76 31.92
N ALA A 11 -10.27 -0.41 32.00
CA ALA A 11 -10.08 -1.34 30.89
C ALA A 11 -11.33 -2.15 30.57
N LYS A 12 -12.31 -2.20 31.49
CA LYS A 12 -13.52 -3.05 31.41
C LYS A 12 -13.17 -4.54 31.47
N ASN A 13 -12.14 -4.86 32.24
CA ASN A 13 -11.66 -6.22 32.50
C ASN A 13 -12.13 -6.70 33.89
N LEU A 14 -12.79 -7.86 33.94
CA LEU A 14 -13.34 -8.45 35.17
C LEU A 14 -12.34 -8.44 36.34
N GLY A 15 -11.07 -8.77 36.07
CA GLY A 15 -10.05 -8.88 37.10
C GLY A 15 -9.66 -7.54 37.69
N ASP A 16 -9.20 -6.62 36.84
CA ASP A 16 -8.62 -5.37 37.29
C ASP A 16 -9.67 -4.40 37.87
N GLU A 17 -10.90 -4.38 37.34
CA GLU A 17 -11.99 -3.56 37.92
C GLU A 17 -12.46 -4.12 39.28
N LEU A 18 -12.57 -5.44 39.45
CA LEU A 18 -12.90 -6.02 40.77
C LEU A 18 -11.75 -5.88 41.77
N LEU A 19 -10.49 -5.92 41.33
CA LEU A 19 -9.33 -5.65 42.18
C LEU A 19 -9.35 -4.21 42.70
N LEU A 20 -9.67 -3.23 41.84
CA LEU A 20 -9.88 -1.84 42.25
C LEU A 20 -10.96 -1.72 43.33
N LEU A 21 -12.11 -2.35 43.08
CA LEU A 21 -13.26 -2.34 43.98
C LEU A 21 -12.95 -2.98 45.34
N LYS A 22 -12.26 -4.13 45.36
CA LYS A 22 -11.78 -4.78 46.60
C LYS A 22 -10.78 -3.90 47.36
N ILE A 23 -9.83 -3.26 46.67
CA ILE A 23 -8.85 -2.36 47.32
C ILE A 23 -9.55 -1.14 47.94
N ILE A 24 -10.54 -0.56 47.27
CA ILE A 24 -11.35 0.54 47.81
C ILE A 24 -12.09 0.09 49.08
N GLU A 25 -12.74 -1.09 49.06
CA GLU A 25 -13.46 -1.65 50.20
C GLU A 25 -12.54 -1.97 51.39
N ASP A 26 -11.38 -2.57 51.12
CA ASP A 26 -10.36 -2.86 52.14
C ASP A 26 -9.85 -1.57 52.80
N ILE A 27 -9.57 -0.53 52.01
CA ILE A 27 -9.13 0.77 52.52
C ILE A 27 -10.26 1.44 53.33
N LEU A 28 -11.51 1.39 52.86
CA LEU A 28 -12.66 1.96 53.57
C LEU A 28 -12.95 1.26 54.90
N SER A 29 -12.62 -0.04 55.02
CA SER A 29 -12.70 -0.77 56.30
C SER A 29 -11.73 -0.23 57.37
N ILE A 30 -10.66 0.46 56.94
CA ILE A 30 -9.61 1.05 57.79
C ILE A 30 -9.84 2.56 57.95
N ILE A 31 -10.23 3.25 56.88
CA ILE A 31 -10.46 4.69 56.79
C ILE A 31 -11.84 4.93 56.14
N PRO A 32 -12.95 4.98 56.91
CA PRO A 32 -14.29 5.11 56.34
C PRO A 32 -14.52 6.38 55.51
N ASP A 33 -13.85 7.49 55.86
CA ASP A 33 -13.91 8.77 55.15
C ASP A 33 -12.74 8.94 54.14
N ALA A 34 -12.41 7.87 53.41
CA ALA A 34 -11.42 7.92 52.33
C ALA A 34 -12.05 8.45 51.03
N GLU A 35 -11.37 9.41 50.40
CA GLU A 35 -11.66 9.91 49.06
C GLU A 35 -10.59 9.38 48.10
N PHE A 36 -11.00 8.94 46.91
CA PHE A 36 -10.12 8.26 45.96
C PHE A 36 -9.98 9.00 44.63
N PHE A 37 -8.73 9.23 44.21
CA PHE A 37 -8.41 9.56 42.83
C PHE A 37 -7.98 8.28 42.10
N VAL A 38 -8.70 7.85 41.06
CA VAL A 38 -8.42 6.59 40.35
C VAL A 38 -7.82 6.88 38.98
N TRP A 39 -6.58 6.45 38.74
CA TRP A 39 -5.90 6.59 37.45
C TRP A 39 -6.49 5.62 36.43
N SER A 40 -7.31 6.13 35.51
CA SER A 40 -8.20 5.31 34.66
C SER A 40 -7.98 5.54 33.15
N LEU A 41 -8.15 4.45 32.39
CA LEU A 41 -8.23 4.41 30.91
C LEU A 41 -9.54 5.01 30.37
N ASP A 42 -10.64 4.82 31.11
CA ASP A 42 -11.99 5.31 30.78
C ASP A 42 -12.62 5.84 32.07
N LYS A 43 -12.41 7.13 32.31
CA LYS A 43 -12.85 7.80 33.53
C LYS A 43 -14.37 7.77 33.70
N ASP A 44 -15.13 7.79 32.61
CA ASP A 44 -16.59 7.88 32.65
C ASP A 44 -17.18 6.52 33.01
N PHE A 45 -16.62 5.43 32.45
CA PHE A 45 -16.88 4.08 32.92
C PHE A 45 -16.48 3.88 34.39
N THR A 46 -15.26 4.26 34.80
CA THR A 46 -14.80 4.07 36.19
C THR A 46 -15.68 4.84 37.19
N ASN A 47 -16.06 6.09 36.89
CA ASN A 47 -16.99 6.85 37.73
C ASN A 47 -18.39 6.22 37.77
N SER A 48 -18.87 5.63 36.67
CA SER A 48 -20.16 4.94 36.63
C SER A 48 -20.15 3.60 37.40
N PHE A 49 -19.06 2.85 37.31
CA PHE A 49 -18.87 1.57 38.02
C PHE A 49 -18.70 1.77 39.53
N LEU A 50 -18.04 2.86 39.94
CA LEU A 50 -17.79 3.19 41.35
C LEU A 50 -18.67 4.32 41.88
N LYS A 51 -19.84 4.56 41.27
CA LYS A 51 -20.78 5.65 41.59
C LYS A 51 -21.22 5.71 43.06
N ASP A 52 -21.18 4.58 43.76
CA ASP A 52 -21.62 4.44 45.15
C ASP A 52 -20.47 4.72 46.16
N TYR A 53 -19.29 5.10 45.67
CA TYR A 53 -18.08 5.41 46.44
C TYR A 53 -17.61 6.85 46.21
N GLN A 54 -16.83 7.42 47.14
CA GLN A 54 -16.22 8.75 46.99
C GLN A 54 -15.01 8.72 46.04
N VAL A 55 -15.27 8.44 44.77
CA VAL A 55 -14.29 8.26 43.70
C VAL A 55 -14.32 9.42 42.71
N SER A 56 -13.15 9.87 42.29
CA SER A 56 -12.93 10.78 41.18
C SER A 56 -11.94 10.13 40.22
N ALA A 57 -12.44 9.55 39.12
CA ALA A 57 -11.57 8.98 38.10
C ALA A 57 -10.79 10.09 37.36
N VAL A 58 -9.48 9.89 37.28
CA VAL A 58 -8.50 10.77 36.66
C VAL A 58 -8.11 10.15 35.32
N ASP A 59 -8.24 10.92 34.24
CA ASP A 59 -7.76 10.53 32.92
C ASP A 59 -6.25 10.29 32.97
N ARG A 60 -5.84 9.03 32.78
CA ARG A 60 -4.43 8.63 32.89
C ARG A 60 -3.54 9.22 31.81
N PHE A 61 -4.12 9.62 30.68
CA PHE A 61 -3.41 10.22 29.56
C PHE A 61 -3.23 11.74 29.73
N ASN A 62 -3.86 12.34 30.75
CA ASN A 62 -3.66 13.74 31.08
C ASN A 62 -2.60 13.90 32.20
N PRO A 63 -1.39 14.41 31.88
CA PRO A 63 -0.33 14.56 32.86
C PRO A 63 -0.63 15.62 33.91
N LYS A 64 -1.37 16.67 33.54
CA LYS A 64 -1.72 17.77 34.45
C LYS A 64 -2.70 17.29 35.52
N ASP A 65 -3.72 16.55 35.12
CA ASP A 65 -4.73 16.02 36.04
C ASP A 65 -4.12 14.93 36.93
N THR A 66 -3.29 14.05 36.37
CA THR A 66 -2.49 13.07 37.12
C THR A 66 -1.60 13.75 38.19
N VAL A 67 -0.82 14.76 37.81
CA VAL A 67 0.05 15.50 38.75
C VAL A 67 -0.75 16.24 39.81
N ASN A 68 -1.89 16.85 39.45
CA ASN A 68 -2.73 17.56 40.41
C ASN A 68 -3.37 16.60 41.41
N ALA A 69 -3.90 15.47 40.96
CA ALA A 69 -4.50 14.45 41.82
C ALA A 69 -3.48 13.85 42.80
N ILE A 70 -2.26 13.52 42.35
CA ILE A 70 -1.18 13.03 43.24
C ILE A 70 -0.71 14.11 44.22
N LYS A 71 -0.65 15.39 43.82
CA LYS A 71 -0.35 16.49 44.76
C LYS A 71 -1.42 16.61 45.83
N SER A 72 -2.69 16.42 45.45
CA SER A 72 -3.87 16.48 46.32
C SER A 72 -4.10 15.22 47.16
N SER A 73 -3.43 14.10 46.89
CA SER A 73 -3.47 12.90 47.74
C SER A 73 -2.43 12.93 48.86
N GLU A 74 -2.60 12.10 49.87
CA GLU A 74 -1.68 11.90 50.98
C GLU A 74 -0.82 10.63 50.76
N ILE A 75 -1.42 9.64 50.10
CA ILE A 75 -0.80 8.35 49.76
C ILE A 75 -0.98 8.07 48.27
N VAL A 76 -0.01 7.38 47.68
CA VAL A 76 -0.10 6.72 46.37
C VAL A 76 -0.13 5.21 46.60
N VAL A 77 -1.20 4.55 46.17
CA VAL A 77 -1.34 3.10 46.18
C VAL A 77 -1.32 2.60 44.74
N LEU A 78 -0.40 1.67 44.45
CA LEU A 78 -0.38 0.93 43.19
C LEU A 78 -1.03 -0.43 43.43
N GLY A 79 -2.23 -0.60 42.89
CA GLY A 79 -3.09 -1.74 43.14
C GLY A 79 -2.77 -2.96 42.28
N GLY A 80 -3.37 -4.08 42.67
CA GLY A 80 -3.04 -5.43 42.17
C GLY A 80 -3.17 -5.61 40.66
N GLY A 81 -2.56 -6.69 40.17
CA GLY A 81 -2.50 -6.98 38.73
C GLY A 81 -1.12 -7.47 38.30
N GLY A 82 -1.01 -7.95 37.06
CA GLY A 82 0.27 -8.40 36.49
C GLY A 82 1.05 -7.24 35.88
N ILE A 83 1.32 -6.18 36.66
CA ILE A 83 1.75 -4.89 36.12
C ILE A 83 3.14 -4.97 35.48
N ILE A 84 4.13 -5.54 36.16
CA ILE A 84 5.50 -5.64 35.64
C ILE A 84 5.67 -6.94 34.88
N GLN A 85 5.69 -6.88 33.54
CA GLN A 85 5.80 -8.05 32.66
C GLN A 85 6.49 -7.70 31.34
N GLU A 86 7.35 -8.58 30.83
CA GLU A 86 8.18 -8.33 29.65
C GLU A 86 7.57 -8.81 28.31
N TYR A 87 6.32 -9.31 28.28
CA TYR A 87 5.68 -9.79 27.04
C TYR A 87 5.69 -8.79 25.87
N TYR A 88 5.72 -7.48 26.19
CA TYR A 88 5.79 -6.38 25.22
C TYR A 88 7.12 -5.61 25.26
N GLY A 89 8.11 -6.10 26.02
CA GLY A 89 9.38 -5.42 26.30
C GLY A 89 9.26 -4.26 27.30
N ILE A 90 10.37 -3.98 27.98
CA ILE A 90 10.50 -2.90 28.95
C ILE A 90 11.63 -1.98 28.48
N ASN A 91 11.29 -0.80 27.93
CA ASN A 91 12.25 0.27 27.64
C ASN A 91 11.96 1.45 28.59
N ILE A 92 12.97 1.90 29.32
CA ILE A 92 12.86 3.02 30.27
C ILE A 92 12.63 4.38 29.57
N GLU A 93 13.00 4.51 28.30
CA GLU A 93 12.74 5.72 27.49
C GLU A 93 11.23 5.94 27.26
N ASP A 94 10.45 4.85 27.24
CA ASP A 94 8.98 4.90 27.11
C ASP A 94 8.29 5.40 28.42
N LEU A 95 9.04 5.73 29.48
CA LEU A 95 8.48 6.17 30.78
C LEU A 95 7.73 7.51 30.67
N PHE A 96 8.29 8.47 29.93
CA PHE A 96 7.71 9.81 29.75
C PHE A 96 7.14 10.04 28.34
N LYS A 97 7.37 9.10 27.42
CA LYS A 97 6.77 9.06 26.10
C LYS A 97 5.34 8.53 26.21
N ASP A 98 4.40 9.12 25.47
CA ASP A 98 3.00 8.70 25.42
C ASP A 98 2.42 8.42 26.83
N PHE A 99 2.44 9.47 27.66
CA PHE A 99 2.20 9.44 29.11
C PHE A 99 1.00 8.57 29.50
N GLY A 100 1.27 7.54 30.32
CA GLY A 100 0.24 6.64 30.85
C GLY A 100 -0.07 5.42 29.98
N TYR A 101 0.47 5.34 28.74
CA TYR A 101 0.19 4.26 27.79
C TYR A 101 1.04 2.99 27.98
N HIS A 102 2.32 3.15 28.34
CA HIS A 102 3.26 2.03 28.38
C HIS A 102 3.28 1.30 29.74
N VAL A 103 3.75 0.05 29.75
CA VAL A 103 3.94 -0.73 31.00
C VAL A 103 4.88 -0.02 31.98
N VAL A 104 5.88 0.70 31.48
CA VAL A 104 6.78 1.51 32.29
C VAL A 104 6.11 2.74 32.91
N SER A 105 5.05 3.27 32.29
CA SER A 105 4.31 4.43 32.79
C SER A 105 3.65 4.16 34.16
N TYR A 106 3.46 2.90 34.57
CA TYR A 106 3.04 2.56 35.94
C TYR A 106 4.04 2.97 37.03
N ALA A 107 5.29 3.27 36.67
CA ALA A 107 6.24 3.90 37.57
C ALA A 107 5.99 5.41 37.80
N LEU A 108 5.17 6.07 36.96
CA LEU A 108 4.93 7.51 37.08
C LEU A 108 4.18 7.87 38.36
N PRO A 109 3.06 7.23 38.75
CA PRO A 109 2.40 7.55 40.02
C PRO A 109 3.29 7.38 41.26
N PRO A 110 4.02 6.26 41.47
CA PRO A 110 4.89 6.13 42.63
C PRO A 110 6.13 7.06 42.57
N LEU A 111 6.69 7.34 41.38
CA LEU A 111 7.76 8.32 41.20
C LEU A 111 7.30 9.73 41.57
N LEU A 112 6.14 10.17 41.06
CA LEU A 112 5.53 11.45 41.43
C LEU A 112 5.15 11.50 42.90
N GLY A 113 4.70 10.37 43.47
CA GLY A 113 4.51 10.19 44.90
C GLY A 113 5.80 10.53 45.68
N LYS A 114 6.93 9.93 45.33
CA LYS A 114 8.23 10.26 45.95
C LYS A 114 8.64 11.72 45.74
N ILE A 115 8.47 12.28 44.54
CA ILE A 115 8.80 13.68 44.23
C ILE A 115 7.98 14.66 45.09
N PHE A 116 6.72 14.34 45.37
CA PHE A 116 5.83 15.14 46.23
C PHE A 116 5.79 14.66 47.69
N ASN A 117 6.81 13.90 48.14
CA ASN A 117 6.96 13.36 49.51
C ASN A 117 5.72 12.62 50.05
N LYS A 118 5.00 11.90 49.18
CA LYS A 118 3.88 11.04 49.54
C LYS A 118 4.36 9.66 49.96
N LYS A 119 3.62 9.02 50.86
CA LYS A 119 3.78 7.59 51.19
C LYS A 119 3.37 6.76 49.96
N VAL A 120 4.17 5.75 49.59
CA VAL A 120 3.90 4.87 48.44
C VAL A 120 3.74 3.41 48.89
N PHE A 121 2.63 2.77 48.53
CA PHE A 121 2.31 1.38 48.88
C PHE A 121 1.98 0.55 47.63
N TYR A 122 2.57 -0.64 47.51
CA TYR A 122 2.23 -1.58 46.43
C TYR A 122 1.37 -2.71 47.00
N TRP A 123 0.18 -2.89 46.43
CA TRP A 123 -0.90 -3.74 46.95
C TRP A 123 -1.08 -4.98 46.08
N CYS A 124 -0.65 -6.14 46.57
CA CYS A 124 -0.75 -7.46 45.94
C CYS A 124 -0.36 -7.47 44.44
N LEU A 125 0.80 -6.89 44.11
CA LEU A 125 1.30 -6.91 42.73
C LEU A 125 1.75 -8.31 42.32
N GLY A 126 1.58 -8.63 41.04
CA GLY A 126 2.24 -9.76 40.38
C GLY A 126 3.33 -9.27 39.43
N GLN A 127 4.51 -9.89 39.51
CA GLN A 127 5.59 -9.78 38.55
C GLN A 127 5.46 -10.92 37.53
N GLY A 128 5.16 -10.58 36.29
CA GLY A 128 5.22 -11.51 35.16
C GLY A 128 6.67 -11.89 34.81
N PRO A 129 6.90 -12.57 33.66
CA PRO A 129 8.25 -12.88 33.25
C PRO A 129 9.06 -11.59 33.06
N VAL A 130 10.21 -11.54 33.72
CA VAL A 130 11.22 -10.49 33.59
C VAL A 130 12.53 -11.24 33.37
N VAL A 131 13.05 -11.20 32.15
CA VAL A 131 14.07 -12.11 31.63
C VAL A 131 15.33 -11.35 31.20
N THR A 132 15.20 -10.17 30.59
CA THR A 132 16.37 -9.37 30.20
C THR A 132 16.95 -8.60 31.38
N LYS A 133 18.23 -8.22 31.25
CA LYS A 133 18.93 -7.43 32.26
C LYS A 133 18.29 -6.06 32.48
N ASP A 134 17.83 -5.42 31.40
CA ASP A 134 17.26 -4.07 31.47
C ASP A 134 15.87 -4.10 32.10
N ALA A 135 15.07 -5.12 31.81
CA ALA A 135 13.80 -5.37 32.48
C ALA A 135 13.99 -5.71 33.98
N LEU A 136 15.05 -6.46 34.35
CA LEU A 136 15.41 -6.70 35.76
C LEU A 136 15.86 -5.42 36.47
N LEU A 137 16.67 -4.58 35.82
CA LEU A 137 17.11 -3.27 36.35
C LEU A 137 15.91 -2.33 36.54
N PHE A 138 15.01 -2.25 35.56
CA PHE A 138 13.77 -1.50 35.67
C PHE A 138 12.88 -2.03 36.79
N SER A 139 12.69 -3.35 36.90
CA SER A 139 11.90 -3.97 37.97
C SER A 139 12.48 -3.60 39.36
N ARG A 140 13.80 -3.75 39.54
CA ARG A 140 14.49 -3.35 40.78
C ARG A 140 14.30 -1.86 41.12
N TRP A 141 14.36 -0.97 40.13
CA TRP A 141 14.11 0.46 40.33
C TRP A 141 12.64 0.75 40.66
N PHE A 142 11.71 0.19 39.89
CA PHE A 142 10.27 0.35 40.09
C PHE A 142 9.83 -0.11 41.48
N TYR A 143 10.31 -1.26 41.96
CA TYR A 143 9.98 -1.74 43.30
C TYR A 143 10.65 -0.89 44.40
N SER A 144 11.83 -0.29 44.18
CA SER A 144 12.44 0.60 45.17
C SER A 144 11.72 1.95 45.32
N LEU A 145 10.79 2.29 44.43
CA LEU A 145 9.87 3.41 44.60
C LEU A 145 8.77 3.16 45.65
N ALA A 146 8.57 1.94 46.14
CA ALA A 146 7.62 1.67 47.22
C ALA A 146 8.22 1.99 48.61
N ASN A 147 7.37 2.24 49.61
CA ASN A 147 7.77 2.20 51.02
C ASN A 147 7.48 0.82 51.65
N VAL A 148 6.42 0.15 51.18
CA VAL A 148 6.03 -1.22 51.53
C VAL A 148 5.51 -1.90 50.26
N ILE A 149 5.90 -3.16 50.06
CA ILE A 149 5.53 -3.97 48.90
C ILE A 149 4.79 -5.21 49.39
N THR A 150 3.62 -5.49 48.83
CA THR A 150 2.89 -6.75 49.03
C THR A 150 2.71 -7.44 47.67
N LEU A 151 2.91 -8.75 47.62
CA LEU A 151 3.00 -9.55 46.39
C LEU A 151 2.15 -10.81 46.51
N ARG A 152 1.34 -11.08 45.47
CA ARG A 152 0.22 -12.03 45.54
C ARG A 152 0.54 -13.50 45.22
N ASP A 153 1.79 -13.79 44.85
CA ASP A 153 2.23 -15.12 44.41
C ASP A 153 3.72 -15.35 44.77
N GLU A 154 4.08 -16.62 44.98
CA GLU A 154 5.41 -17.03 45.46
C GLU A 154 6.52 -16.67 44.45
N GLN A 155 6.22 -16.77 43.15
CA GLN A 155 7.16 -16.43 42.10
C GLN A 155 7.53 -14.93 42.15
N SER A 156 6.53 -14.07 42.28
CA SER A 156 6.70 -12.62 42.41
C SER A 156 7.44 -12.28 43.70
N TYR A 157 7.03 -12.85 44.84
CA TYR A 157 7.69 -12.61 46.13
C TYR A 157 9.17 -12.97 46.08
N THR A 158 9.51 -14.16 45.60
CA THR A 158 10.89 -14.63 45.47
C THR A 158 11.70 -13.70 44.56
N SER A 159 11.14 -13.36 43.38
CA SER A 159 11.81 -12.51 42.39
C SER A 159 12.11 -11.09 42.93
N VAL A 160 11.13 -10.44 43.58
CA VAL A 160 11.32 -9.09 44.12
C VAL A 160 12.24 -9.10 45.33
N LYS A 161 12.13 -10.10 46.23
CA LYS A 161 12.98 -10.18 47.42
C LYS A 161 14.44 -10.47 47.06
N GLU A 162 14.71 -11.24 46.00
CA GLU A 162 16.07 -11.40 45.45
C GLU A 162 16.60 -10.10 44.82
N LEU A 163 15.76 -9.34 44.12
CA LEU A 163 16.12 -8.04 43.55
C LEU A 163 16.36 -6.94 44.60
N LEU A 164 15.65 -6.98 45.74
CA LEU A 164 15.69 -6.00 46.82
C LEU A 164 15.67 -6.66 48.22
N PRO A 165 16.78 -7.26 48.69
CA PRO A 165 16.81 -8.00 49.95
C PRO A 165 16.43 -7.17 51.18
N ASP A 166 16.82 -5.89 51.20
CA ASP A 166 16.61 -4.96 52.32
C ASP A 166 15.27 -4.22 52.27
N ALA A 167 14.47 -4.41 51.21
CA ALA A 167 13.15 -3.79 51.09
C ALA A 167 12.11 -4.54 51.93
N LYS A 168 11.12 -3.78 52.43
CA LYS A 168 9.94 -4.29 53.13
C LYS A 168 9.00 -4.97 52.14
N VAL A 169 9.12 -6.28 52.02
CA VAL A 169 8.41 -7.10 51.01
C VAL A 169 7.65 -8.21 51.73
N PHE A 170 6.35 -8.27 51.50
CA PHE A 170 5.45 -9.27 52.08
C PHE A 170 4.85 -10.15 51.00
N PHE A 171 4.77 -11.44 51.30
CA PHE A 171 3.97 -12.40 50.54
C PHE A 171 2.53 -12.37 51.06
N ASP A 172 1.57 -12.39 50.13
CA ASP A 172 0.13 -12.49 50.39
C ASP A 172 -0.53 -13.20 49.19
N ILE A 173 -1.86 -13.29 49.18
CA ILE A 173 -2.67 -13.88 48.11
C ILE A 173 -3.20 -12.82 47.12
N ASP A 174 -3.86 -13.26 46.05
CA ASP A 174 -4.66 -12.36 45.19
C ASP A 174 -5.91 -11.87 45.97
N PRO A 175 -6.15 -10.55 46.08
CA PRO A 175 -7.25 -9.98 46.87
C PRO A 175 -8.64 -10.50 46.49
N LEU A 176 -8.84 -10.97 45.25
CA LEU A 176 -10.12 -11.52 44.83
C LEU A 176 -10.47 -12.84 45.51
N LEU A 177 -9.52 -13.55 46.13
CA LEU A 177 -9.82 -14.73 46.94
C LEU A 177 -10.59 -14.38 48.23
N ASP A 178 -10.46 -13.13 48.71
CA ASP A 178 -11.24 -12.59 49.83
C ASP A 178 -12.42 -11.68 49.36
N PHE A 179 -12.70 -11.65 48.06
CA PHE A 179 -13.80 -10.85 47.51
C PHE A 179 -15.14 -11.59 47.59
N ASN A 180 -16.20 -10.85 47.96
CA ASN A 180 -17.56 -11.38 48.05
C ASN A 180 -18.28 -11.37 46.69
N PHE A 181 -17.94 -12.32 45.83
CA PHE A 181 -18.61 -12.52 44.53
C PHE A 181 -20.13 -12.79 44.65
N GLN A 182 -20.62 -13.30 45.79
CA GLN A 182 -22.03 -13.65 45.96
C GLN A 182 -22.97 -12.43 45.96
N ARG A 183 -22.44 -11.22 46.16
CA ARG A 183 -23.25 -9.99 46.04
C ARG A 183 -23.69 -9.67 44.61
N PHE A 184 -23.05 -10.31 43.62
CA PHE A 184 -23.36 -10.18 42.20
C PHE A 184 -23.75 -11.52 41.56
N SER A 185 -24.05 -12.56 42.36
CA SER A 185 -24.48 -13.85 41.83
C SER A 185 -26.00 -13.88 41.54
N SER A 186 -26.41 -14.82 40.69
CA SER A 186 -27.82 -15.20 40.53
C SER A 186 -28.21 -16.19 41.63
N GLU A 187 -29.40 -16.04 42.21
CA GLU A 187 -29.97 -16.98 43.18
C GLU A 187 -30.21 -18.38 42.61
N LYS A 188 -30.28 -18.52 41.29
CA LYS A 188 -30.60 -19.78 40.61
C LYS A 188 -29.60 -20.08 39.50
N LYS A 189 -28.93 -21.23 39.61
CA LYS A 189 -28.12 -21.81 38.52
C LYS A 189 -29.02 -22.34 37.40
N GLU A 190 -28.55 -22.21 36.16
CA GLU A 190 -29.16 -22.87 35.02
C GLU A 190 -28.89 -24.38 35.06
N LYS A 191 -29.65 -25.13 34.24
CA LYS A 191 -29.41 -26.56 34.04
C LYS A 191 -28.48 -26.79 32.85
N ASN A 192 -27.50 -27.66 33.06
CA ASN A 192 -26.50 -28.15 32.11
C ASN A 192 -25.81 -27.04 31.30
N LEU A 193 -25.42 -25.95 31.97
CA LEU A 193 -24.79 -24.78 31.36
C LEU A 193 -23.27 -24.76 31.60
N LEU A 194 -22.50 -24.78 30.52
CA LEU A 194 -21.06 -24.57 30.50
C LEU A 194 -20.75 -23.11 30.11
N GLY A 195 -20.17 -22.35 31.03
CA GLY A 195 -19.60 -21.03 30.72
C GLY A 195 -18.24 -21.19 30.06
N VAL A 196 -17.95 -20.40 29.01
CA VAL A 196 -16.69 -20.44 28.26
C VAL A 196 -16.13 -19.04 28.12
N SER A 197 -14.91 -18.82 28.62
CA SER A 197 -14.16 -17.57 28.47
C SER A 197 -12.76 -17.83 27.93
N VAL A 198 -12.57 -17.53 26.64
CA VAL A 198 -11.29 -17.59 25.93
C VAL A 198 -10.81 -16.17 25.68
N ARG A 199 -9.51 -15.91 25.88
CA ARG A 199 -8.91 -14.59 25.64
C ARG A 199 -8.21 -14.53 24.29
N LYS A 200 -8.11 -13.33 23.74
CA LYS A 200 -7.15 -13.05 22.66
C LYS A 200 -5.71 -13.29 23.15
N TRP A 201 -4.94 -14.07 22.38
CA TRP A 201 -3.56 -14.47 22.71
C TRP A 201 -2.80 -14.91 21.45
N PHE A 202 -1.51 -15.23 21.60
CA PHE A 202 -0.70 -15.81 20.53
C PHE A 202 -1.31 -17.13 20.02
N ASN A 203 -1.31 -17.32 18.69
CA ASN A 203 -2.02 -18.39 17.96
C ASN A 203 -3.54 -18.39 18.20
N GLU A 204 -4.19 -17.22 18.28
CA GLU A 204 -5.65 -17.12 18.50
C GLU A 204 -6.50 -17.98 17.56
N GLU A 205 -6.20 -18.02 16.25
CA GLU A 205 -6.93 -18.84 15.26
C GLU A 205 -6.94 -20.31 15.66
N GLU A 206 -5.77 -20.85 16.03
CA GLU A 206 -5.57 -22.25 16.39
C GLU A 206 -6.27 -22.60 17.71
N ILE A 207 -6.31 -21.65 18.67
CA ILE A 207 -7.01 -21.83 19.95
C ILE A 207 -8.52 -21.78 19.73
N ILE A 208 -9.03 -20.79 18.98
CA ILE A 208 -10.45 -20.62 18.67
C ILE A 208 -10.98 -21.84 17.92
N GLU A 209 -10.27 -22.32 16.88
CA GLU A 209 -10.65 -23.50 16.11
C GLU A 209 -10.75 -24.76 16.99
N LYS A 210 -9.73 -25.02 17.82
CA LYS A 210 -9.69 -26.22 18.69
C LYS A 210 -10.74 -26.17 19.79
N VAL A 211 -10.95 -25.00 20.41
CA VAL A 211 -12.02 -24.82 21.41
C VAL A 211 -13.39 -24.98 20.76
N GLY A 212 -13.62 -24.34 19.60
CA GLY A 212 -14.87 -24.45 18.86
C GLY A 212 -15.23 -25.89 18.48
N LYS A 213 -14.29 -26.66 17.92
CA LYS A 213 -14.50 -28.07 17.56
C LYS A 213 -14.72 -28.96 18.79
N ALA A 214 -13.94 -28.80 19.85
CA ALA A 214 -14.10 -29.58 21.07
C ALA A 214 -15.45 -29.31 21.76
N LEU A 215 -15.91 -28.05 21.77
CA LEU A 215 -17.23 -27.68 22.29
C LEU A 215 -18.37 -28.21 21.40
N ARG A 216 -18.25 -28.15 20.07
CA ARG A 216 -19.20 -28.76 19.13
C ARG A 216 -19.41 -30.25 19.45
N ARG A 217 -18.32 -31.01 19.55
CA ARG A 217 -18.35 -32.43 19.91
C ARG A 217 -19.00 -32.66 21.28
N LEU A 218 -18.78 -31.77 22.25
CA LEU A 218 -19.38 -31.88 23.58
C LEU A 218 -20.91 -31.70 23.56
N VAL A 219 -21.43 -30.69 22.84
CA VAL A 219 -22.89 -30.42 22.75
C VAL A 219 -23.62 -31.35 21.78
N GLU A 220 -22.90 -32.09 20.94
CA GLU A 220 -23.43 -33.19 20.12
C GLU A 220 -23.50 -34.52 20.90
N ASP A 221 -22.56 -34.77 21.82
CA ASP A 221 -22.46 -35.98 22.65
C ASP A 221 -23.24 -35.89 23.97
N GLN A 222 -23.54 -34.69 24.47
CA GLN A 222 -24.16 -34.45 25.79
C GLN A 222 -25.25 -33.34 25.73
N ASP A 223 -26.26 -33.44 26.60
CA ASP A 223 -27.32 -32.43 26.76
C ASP A 223 -26.81 -31.18 27.51
N ILE A 224 -25.99 -30.37 26.83
CA ILE A 224 -25.28 -29.21 27.39
C ILE A 224 -25.53 -27.97 26.53
N ARG A 225 -25.72 -26.83 27.21
CA ARG A 225 -25.71 -25.49 26.60
C ARG A 225 -24.40 -24.76 26.92
N VAL A 226 -23.99 -23.85 26.05
CA VAL A 226 -22.76 -23.06 26.16
C VAL A 226 -23.12 -21.58 26.24
N LEU A 227 -22.64 -20.91 27.28
CA LEU A 227 -22.65 -19.45 27.42
C LEU A 227 -21.23 -18.93 27.17
N LEU A 228 -21.06 -18.10 26.13
CA LEU A 228 -19.79 -17.46 25.80
C LEU A 228 -19.65 -16.17 26.63
N ILE A 229 -18.60 -16.07 27.45
CA ILE A 229 -18.44 -15.01 28.45
C ILE A 229 -17.17 -14.18 28.16
N PRO A 230 -17.31 -12.97 27.56
CA PRO A 230 -16.22 -12.02 27.48
C PRO A 230 -15.88 -11.50 28.88
N CYS A 231 -14.73 -11.91 29.42
CA CYS A 231 -14.27 -11.43 30.74
C CYS A 231 -13.49 -10.12 30.65
N ASP A 232 -13.36 -9.58 29.45
CA ASP A 232 -12.77 -8.30 29.10
C ASP A 232 -13.61 -7.72 27.95
N LEU A 233 -14.50 -6.79 28.30
CA LEU A 233 -15.51 -6.26 27.38
C LEU A 233 -14.88 -5.45 26.23
N SER A 234 -13.62 -5.06 26.37
CA SER A 234 -12.87 -4.33 25.34
C SER A 234 -12.15 -5.26 24.36
N LEU A 235 -11.80 -6.49 24.75
CA LEU A 235 -10.89 -7.37 23.98
C LEU A 235 -11.43 -8.75 23.63
N ASP A 236 -12.39 -9.30 24.39
CA ASP A 236 -12.82 -10.70 24.22
C ASP A 236 -14.00 -10.88 23.25
N LEU A 237 -14.77 -9.81 22.98
CA LEU A 237 -16.00 -9.90 22.18
C LEU A 237 -15.77 -10.52 20.80
N ASP A 238 -14.66 -10.18 20.14
CA ASP A 238 -14.20 -10.80 18.89
C ASP A 238 -13.96 -12.31 19.05
N THR A 239 -13.31 -12.72 20.14
CA THR A 239 -13.01 -14.13 20.41
C THR A 239 -14.30 -14.93 20.67
N THR A 240 -15.28 -14.35 21.38
CA THR A 240 -16.58 -15.00 21.59
C THR A 240 -17.39 -15.11 20.30
N GLU A 241 -17.49 -14.05 19.50
CA GLU A 241 -18.22 -14.09 18.22
C GLU A 241 -17.56 -15.01 17.18
N ARG A 242 -16.24 -15.25 17.26
CA ARG A 242 -15.53 -16.22 16.40
C ARG A 242 -15.69 -17.68 16.84
N ILE A 243 -15.98 -17.94 18.11
CA ILE A 243 -16.32 -19.30 18.60
C ILE A 243 -17.78 -19.65 18.29
N LYS A 244 -18.69 -18.67 18.29
CA LYS A 244 -20.14 -18.85 18.10
C LYS A 244 -20.54 -19.70 16.86
N PRO A 245 -19.95 -19.55 15.65
CA PRO A 245 -20.30 -20.35 14.47
C PRO A 245 -19.93 -21.84 14.58
N TYR A 246 -19.10 -22.21 15.55
CA TYR A 246 -18.82 -23.63 15.79
C TYR A 246 -19.99 -24.34 16.49
N LEU A 247 -20.90 -23.62 17.13
CA LEU A 247 -21.93 -24.20 18.00
C LEU A 247 -23.31 -24.22 17.30
N PRO A 248 -24.08 -25.32 17.37
CA PRO A 248 -25.48 -25.32 16.95
C PRO A 248 -26.30 -24.30 17.74
N GLU A 249 -27.16 -23.54 17.07
CA GLU A 249 -27.97 -22.45 17.67
C GLU A 249 -28.73 -22.92 18.94
N LYS A 250 -29.36 -24.10 18.89
CA LYS A 250 -30.06 -24.73 20.03
C LYS A 250 -29.19 -25.00 21.28
N SER A 251 -27.87 -24.97 21.14
CA SER A 251 -26.90 -25.21 22.22
C SER A 251 -26.29 -23.92 22.77
N LEU A 252 -26.53 -22.78 22.14
CA LEU A 252 -26.13 -21.49 22.67
C LEU A 252 -27.10 -21.05 23.77
N PHE A 253 -26.56 -20.45 24.82
CA PHE A 253 -27.34 -19.74 25.84
C PHE A 253 -27.05 -18.26 25.72
N GLU A 254 -28.07 -17.47 25.40
CA GLU A 254 -27.94 -16.01 25.31
C GLU A 254 -28.14 -15.36 26.68
N PHE A 255 -27.21 -14.49 27.06
CA PHE A 255 -27.26 -13.69 28.27
C PHE A 255 -26.65 -12.32 27.96
N GLU A 256 -27.35 -11.24 28.30
CA GLU A 256 -26.90 -9.88 28.02
C GLU A 256 -25.86 -9.44 29.07
N ILE A 257 -24.70 -8.97 28.60
CA ILE A 257 -23.58 -8.52 29.46
C ILE A 257 -23.30 -7.06 29.13
N GLN A 258 -23.69 -6.16 30.03
CA GLN A 258 -23.48 -4.71 29.90
C GLN A 258 -22.38 -4.19 30.84
N GLY A 259 -22.20 -4.81 32.01
CA GLY A 259 -21.23 -4.43 33.04
C GLY A 259 -20.35 -5.58 33.56
N ILE A 260 -19.49 -5.26 34.53
CA ILE A 260 -18.58 -6.23 35.17
C ILE A 260 -19.36 -7.20 36.07
N GLU A 261 -20.40 -6.68 36.72
CA GLU A 261 -21.36 -7.41 37.54
C GLU A 261 -22.09 -8.48 36.72
N ASP A 262 -22.39 -8.21 35.43
CA ASP A 262 -23.01 -9.18 34.53
C ASP A 262 -22.10 -10.36 34.21
N ILE A 263 -20.79 -10.16 34.17
CA ILE A 263 -19.82 -11.24 33.98
C ILE A 263 -19.83 -12.16 35.21
N VAL A 264 -19.93 -11.60 36.42
CA VAL A 264 -20.08 -12.39 37.66
C VAL A 264 -21.44 -13.12 37.68
N ARG A 265 -22.53 -12.45 37.30
CA ARG A 265 -23.85 -13.08 37.11
C ARG A 265 -23.78 -14.25 36.13
N ALA A 266 -23.22 -14.03 34.94
CA ALA A 266 -23.06 -15.04 33.90
C ALA A 266 -22.30 -16.28 34.39
N ILE A 267 -21.15 -16.10 35.06
CA ILE A 267 -20.39 -17.21 35.65
C ILE A 267 -21.21 -17.94 36.71
N SER A 268 -21.95 -17.21 37.56
CA SER A 268 -22.77 -17.82 38.64
C SER A 268 -23.93 -18.69 38.14
N LEU A 269 -24.47 -18.41 36.94
CA LEU A 269 -25.51 -19.21 36.30
C LEU A 269 -24.99 -20.60 35.87
N CYS A 270 -23.68 -20.73 35.62
CA CYS A 270 -23.11 -21.95 35.05
C CYS A 270 -22.97 -23.09 36.08
N ASN A 271 -23.07 -24.32 35.58
CA ASN A 271 -22.71 -25.52 36.35
C ASN A 271 -21.21 -25.80 36.25
N TRP A 272 -20.60 -25.49 35.10
CA TRP A 272 -19.17 -25.69 34.83
C TRP A 272 -18.57 -24.49 34.09
N PHE A 273 -17.26 -24.30 34.18
CA PHE A 273 -16.57 -23.18 33.53
C PHE A 273 -15.28 -23.60 32.80
N LEU A 274 -15.13 -23.22 31.53
CA LEU A 274 -13.87 -23.27 30.78
C LEU A 274 -13.28 -21.86 30.73
N GLY A 275 -12.23 -21.60 31.51
CA GLY A 275 -11.67 -20.25 31.64
C GLY A 275 -10.19 -20.17 31.27
N MET A 276 -9.85 -19.16 30.49
CA MET A 276 -8.47 -18.83 30.13
C MET A 276 -7.88 -17.74 31.05
N ARG A 277 -8.67 -16.75 31.53
CA ARG A 277 -8.19 -15.70 32.46
C ARG A 277 -8.18 -16.15 33.92
N LEU A 278 -7.08 -15.92 34.63
CA LEU A 278 -6.96 -16.18 36.08
C LEU A 278 -8.15 -15.66 36.90
N HIS A 279 -8.54 -14.39 36.75
CA HIS A 279 -9.58 -13.81 37.60
C HIS A 279 -10.99 -14.34 37.35
N SER A 280 -11.28 -14.85 36.14
CA SER A 280 -12.55 -15.56 35.90
C SER A 280 -12.54 -16.98 36.49
N LEU A 281 -11.36 -17.62 36.61
CA LEU A 281 -11.20 -18.85 37.38
C LEU A 281 -11.33 -18.63 38.89
N ILE A 282 -10.79 -17.54 39.43
CA ILE A 282 -10.98 -17.16 40.85
C ILE A 282 -12.47 -16.90 41.12
N CYS A 283 -13.14 -16.16 40.23
CA CYS A 283 -14.60 -15.93 40.28
C CYS A 283 -15.38 -17.26 40.29
N ALA A 284 -15.13 -18.15 39.31
CA ALA A 284 -15.77 -19.47 39.24
C ALA A 284 -15.53 -20.30 40.50
N TYR A 285 -14.29 -20.32 41.01
CA TYR A 285 -13.94 -21.02 42.26
C TYR A 285 -14.75 -20.51 43.46
N ARG A 286 -14.78 -19.18 43.69
CA ARG A 286 -15.50 -18.57 44.83
C ARG A 286 -17.03 -18.63 44.70
N LEU A 287 -17.55 -18.81 43.49
CA LEU A 287 -18.97 -19.09 43.21
C LEU A 287 -19.34 -20.59 43.29
N GLY A 288 -18.39 -21.48 43.61
CA GLY A 288 -18.62 -22.92 43.63
C GLY A 288 -19.00 -23.47 42.26
N VAL A 289 -18.33 -22.99 41.20
CA VAL A 289 -18.46 -23.46 39.81
C VAL A 289 -17.19 -24.23 39.45
N PRO A 290 -17.22 -25.57 39.38
CA PRO A 290 -16.05 -26.35 38.97
C PRO A 290 -15.58 -25.96 37.57
N PHE A 291 -14.25 -25.90 37.38
CA PHE A 291 -13.65 -25.32 36.19
C PHE A 291 -12.49 -26.13 35.58
N LEU A 292 -12.25 -25.91 34.29
CA LEU A 292 -11.06 -26.31 33.55
C LEU A 292 -10.28 -25.04 33.13
N ALA A 293 -9.02 -24.96 33.55
CA ALA A 293 -8.14 -23.85 33.22
C ALA A 293 -7.45 -24.08 31.86
N LEU A 294 -7.58 -23.12 30.95
CA LEU A 294 -6.73 -23.01 29.75
C LEU A 294 -5.49 -22.19 30.09
N SER A 295 -4.46 -22.86 30.61
CA SER A 295 -3.21 -22.26 31.03
C SER A 295 -2.38 -21.78 29.83
N TYR A 296 -2.33 -20.47 29.64
CA TYR A 296 -1.43 -19.79 28.70
C TYR A 296 -0.23 -19.13 29.40
N ASP A 297 -0.28 -18.99 30.72
CA ASP A 297 0.74 -18.43 31.59
C ASP A 297 0.90 -19.24 32.89
N ALA A 298 1.99 -18.97 33.64
CA ALA A 298 2.31 -19.67 34.87
C ALA A 298 1.25 -19.48 35.97
N LYS A 299 0.83 -18.23 36.23
CA LYS A 299 -0.16 -17.90 37.27
C LYS A 299 -1.49 -18.66 37.13
N THR A 300 -1.93 -18.93 35.91
CA THR A 300 -3.16 -19.71 35.65
C THR A 300 -2.95 -21.20 35.96
N GLU A 301 -1.77 -21.75 35.66
CA GLU A 301 -1.38 -23.12 36.00
C GLU A 301 -1.15 -23.30 37.52
N GLU A 302 -0.53 -22.32 38.18
CA GLU A 302 -0.27 -22.28 39.61
C GLU A 302 -1.55 -22.16 40.43
N PHE A 303 -2.47 -21.27 40.04
CA PHE A 303 -3.79 -21.19 40.70
C PHE A 303 -4.58 -22.49 40.56
N ALA A 304 -4.60 -23.10 39.37
CA ALA A 304 -5.27 -24.38 39.16
C ALA A 304 -4.67 -25.47 40.08
N LYS A 305 -3.34 -25.55 40.21
CA LYS A 305 -2.67 -26.46 41.17
C LYS A 305 -3.03 -26.14 42.62
N LEU A 306 -3.04 -24.86 43.00
CA LEU A 306 -3.33 -24.39 44.36
C LEU A 306 -4.71 -24.83 44.84
N VAL A 307 -5.74 -24.76 43.99
CA VAL A 307 -7.11 -25.20 44.33
C VAL A 307 -7.42 -26.65 43.93
N GLY A 308 -6.49 -27.37 43.30
CA GLY A 308 -6.69 -28.75 42.84
C GLY A 308 -7.56 -28.90 41.58
N ALA A 309 -7.72 -27.82 40.80
CA ALA A 309 -8.46 -27.82 39.55
C ALA A 309 -7.70 -28.53 38.41
N GLN A 310 -8.43 -28.87 37.35
CA GLN A 310 -7.82 -29.36 36.11
C GLN A 310 -7.30 -28.18 35.28
N SER A 311 -6.14 -28.37 34.64
CA SER A 311 -5.58 -27.45 33.65
C SER A 311 -5.18 -28.16 32.36
N LEU A 312 -5.11 -27.39 31.28
CA LEU A 312 -4.52 -27.74 29.99
C LEU A 312 -3.67 -26.57 29.48
N LYS A 313 -2.54 -26.86 28.84
CA LYS A 313 -1.70 -25.82 28.22
C LYS A 313 -2.26 -25.44 26.85
N THR A 314 -2.26 -24.16 26.51
CA THR A 314 -2.67 -23.72 25.17
C THR A 314 -1.60 -24.05 24.10
N THR A 315 -0.32 -24.05 24.49
CA THR A 315 0.79 -24.50 23.64
C THR A 315 0.69 -25.99 23.34
N GLY A 316 0.52 -26.36 22.08
CA GLY A 316 0.38 -27.77 21.67
C GLY A 316 -0.97 -28.41 22.02
N LEU A 317 -1.96 -27.61 22.43
CA LEU A 317 -3.34 -28.06 22.70
C LEU A 317 -3.87 -28.94 21.57
N THR A 318 -4.57 -30.03 21.89
CA THR A 318 -5.27 -30.86 20.90
C THR A 318 -6.78 -30.87 21.16
N GLU A 319 -7.56 -31.02 20.09
CA GLU A 319 -9.02 -31.08 20.16
C GLU A 319 -9.51 -32.25 21.03
N ASP A 320 -8.91 -33.44 20.85
CA ASP A 320 -9.25 -34.63 21.61
C ASP A 320 -8.95 -34.48 23.11
N GLU A 321 -7.76 -33.98 23.47
CA GLU A 321 -7.40 -33.76 24.87
C GLU A 321 -8.35 -32.77 25.56
N LEU A 322 -8.69 -31.67 24.86
CA LEU A 322 -9.66 -30.69 25.36
C LEU A 322 -11.05 -31.32 25.52
N PHE A 323 -11.53 -32.07 24.52
CA PHE A 323 -12.82 -32.76 24.57
C PHE A 323 -12.90 -33.76 25.73
N PHE A 324 -11.89 -34.61 25.95
CA PHE A 324 -11.87 -35.55 27.07
C PHE A 324 -11.82 -34.85 28.43
N LYS A 325 -11.09 -33.74 28.56
CA LYS A 325 -11.04 -32.94 29.79
C LYS A 325 -12.35 -32.22 30.07
N LEU A 326 -13.02 -31.69 29.04
CA LEU A 326 -14.37 -31.14 29.15
C LEU A 326 -15.38 -32.21 29.55
N LYS A 327 -15.34 -33.41 28.94
CA LYS A 327 -16.20 -34.54 29.32
C LYS A 327 -15.98 -35.00 30.77
N ARG A 328 -14.77 -34.84 31.32
CA ARG A 328 -14.50 -35.04 32.75
C ARG A 328 -15.00 -33.88 33.62
N LEU A 329 -14.87 -32.64 33.16
CA LEU A 329 -15.35 -31.44 33.88
C LEU A 329 -16.86 -31.50 34.14
N ILE A 330 -17.65 -31.86 33.13
CA ILE A 330 -19.12 -31.91 33.22
C ILE A 330 -19.65 -33.01 34.15
N ASN A 331 -18.76 -33.87 34.67
CA ASN A 331 -19.04 -34.91 35.65
C ASN A 331 -18.31 -34.64 36.99
N SER A 332 -17.87 -33.40 37.23
CA SER A 332 -17.18 -33.00 38.46
C SER A 332 -18.05 -32.10 39.35
N GLU A 333 -17.91 -32.32 40.65
CA GLU A 333 -18.48 -31.51 41.72
C GLU A 333 -17.64 -30.24 41.96
N PRO A 334 -18.19 -29.20 42.65
CA PRO A 334 -17.42 -28.04 43.08
C PRO A 334 -16.17 -28.42 43.87
N LEU A 335 -15.09 -27.67 43.64
CA LEU A 335 -13.82 -27.86 44.35
C LEU A 335 -13.96 -27.50 45.83
N GLU A 336 -13.21 -28.20 46.69
CA GLU A 336 -13.21 -27.92 48.13
C GLU A 336 -12.78 -26.46 48.41
N GLY A 337 -13.55 -25.80 49.27
CA GLY A 337 -13.24 -24.46 49.76
C GLY A 337 -11.99 -24.49 50.64
N LYS A 338 -11.00 -23.69 50.29
CA LYS A 338 -9.81 -23.44 51.11
C LYS A 338 -9.93 -22.07 51.76
N ASP A 339 -9.51 -21.98 53.01
CA ASP A 339 -9.29 -20.71 53.67
C ASP A 339 -7.95 -20.13 53.19
N PHE A 340 -7.99 -18.87 52.74
CA PHE A 340 -6.80 -18.13 52.34
C PHE A 340 -6.63 -16.97 53.32
N SER A 341 -5.45 -16.87 53.94
CA SER A 341 -5.14 -15.74 54.80
C SER A 341 -4.75 -14.54 53.93
N TYR A 342 -5.49 -13.44 54.07
CA TYR A 342 -5.26 -12.18 53.38
C TYR A 342 -4.91 -11.10 54.40
N LYS A 343 -3.71 -10.54 54.34
CA LYS A 343 -3.12 -9.70 55.42
C LYS A 343 -2.79 -8.27 54.98
N THR A 344 -2.82 -7.98 53.69
CA THR A 344 -2.47 -6.68 53.12
C THR A 344 -3.26 -5.51 53.72
N PRO A 345 -4.55 -5.61 54.07
CA PRO A 345 -5.26 -4.55 54.80
C PRO A 345 -4.63 -4.25 56.18
N GLU A 346 -4.19 -5.26 56.93
CA GLU A 346 -3.51 -5.08 58.22
C GLU A 346 -2.14 -4.42 58.04
N ILE A 347 -1.38 -4.85 57.03
CA ILE A 347 -0.08 -4.28 56.66
C ILE A 347 -0.24 -2.82 56.22
N PHE A 348 -1.30 -2.50 55.46
CA PHE A 348 -1.62 -1.13 55.05
C PHE A 348 -1.99 -0.26 56.25
N LYS A 349 -2.81 -0.78 57.18
CA LYS A 349 -3.16 -0.07 58.43
C LYS A 349 -1.93 0.28 59.26
N ALA A 350 -1.02 -0.67 59.46
CA ALA A 350 0.23 -0.39 60.17
C ALA A 350 1.11 0.64 59.42
N PHE A 351 1.13 0.57 58.09
CA PHE A 351 1.87 1.51 57.24
C PHE A 351 1.34 2.95 57.28
N ILE A 352 0.02 3.17 57.26
CA ILE A 352 -0.55 4.53 57.31
C ILE A 352 -0.30 5.19 58.67
N ASN A 353 -0.36 4.42 59.76
CA ASN A 353 -0.17 4.88 61.14
C ASN A 353 1.29 5.01 61.59
N ASP A 354 2.26 4.61 60.74
CA ASP A 354 3.69 4.47 61.09
C ASP A 354 3.94 3.53 62.29
N GLU A 355 3.10 2.49 62.41
CA GLU A 355 3.23 1.42 63.40
C GLU A 355 4.30 0.39 62.98
N THR A 356 4.67 -0.50 63.90
CA THR A 356 5.54 -1.65 63.59
C THR A 356 4.81 -2.60 62.64
N LEU A 357 5.35 -2.77 61.44
CA LEU A 357 4.82 -3.72 60.46
C LEU A 357 4.92 -5.17 60.98
N PRO A 358 4.05 -6.10 60.52
CA PRO A 358 4.18 -7.52 60.80
C PRO A 358 5.55 -8.09 60.42
N GLU A 359 5.93 -9.25 60.97
CA GLU A 359 7.13 -9.97 60.51
C GLU A 359 6.94 -10.48 59.07
N GLU A 360 7.98 -10.35 58.23
CA GLU A 360 7.98 -10.91 56.88
C GLU A 360 7.98 -12.45 56.93
N GLU A 361 7.00 -13.09 56.28
CA GLU A 361 6.97 -14.55 56.20
C GLU A 361 8.15 -15.08 55.38
N ARG A 362 9.05 -15.79 56.05
CA ARG A 362 10.15 -16.54 55.41
C ARG A 362 9.63 -17.85 54.85
N LEU A 363 9.18 -17.83 53.60
CA LEU A 363 8.92 -19.06 52.84
C LEU A 363 10.14 -19.98 52.90
N LYS A 364 9.91 -21.27 53.20
CA LYS A 364 10.98 -22.28 53.23
C LYS A 364 11.57 -22.39 51.83
N LYS A 365 12.91 -22.38 51.71
CA LYS A 365 13.60 -22.60 50.42
C LYS A 365 13.23 -23.96 49.83
N VAL A 366 12.22 -24.00 48.96
CA VAL A 366 11.94 -25.13 48.06
C VAL A 366 13.03 -25.13 46.99
N GLY A 367 13.60 -26.30 46.69
CA GLY A 367 14.89 -26.38 46.01
C GLY A 367 14.88 -25.93 44.54
N THR A 368 15.48 -24.77 44.26
CA THR A 368 16.12 -24.36 42.98
C THR A 368 15.34 -24.57 41.66
N HIS A 369 14.02 -24.73 41.69
CA HIS A 369 13.19 -24.90 40.48
C HIS A 369 12.27 -23.71 40.18
N ASN A 370 12.26 -22.66 41.01
CA ASN A 370 11.51 -21.41 40.79
C ASN A 370 12.23 -20.47 39.78
N HIS A 371 12.79 -21.01 38.71
CA HIS A 371 13.24 -20.22 37.57
C HIS A 371 12.14 -20.22 36.50
N ILE A 372 11.92 -19.05 35.87
CA ILE A 372 11.06 -18.93 34.68
C ILE A 372 11.44 -20.06 33.71
N PRO A 373 10.52 -20.97 33.31
CA PRO A 373 10.88 -22.13 32.49
C PRO A 373 11.64 -21.72 31.23
N ILE A 374 12.68 -22.48 30.85
CA ILE A 374 13.58 -22.12 29.73
C ILE A 374 12.78 -21.86 28.44
N TYR A 375 11.81 -22.72 28.12
CA TYR A 375 10.92 -22.52 26.97
C TYR A 375 10.17 -21.17 26.98
N PHE A 376 9.85 -20.67 28.16
CA PHE A 376 9.13 -19.41 28.36
C PHE A 376 10.07 -18.20 28.28
N GLN A 377 11.32 -18.36 28.74
CA GLN A 377 12.38 -17.36 28.51
C GLN A 377 12.67 -17.20 27.02
N ASP A 378 12.78 -18.31 26.30
CA ASP A 378 13.06 -18.29 24.86
C ASP A 378 11.86 -17.77 24.06
N PHE A 379 10.63 -18.10 24.47
CA PHE A 379 9.41 -17.49 23.94
C PHE A 379 9.40 -15.96 24.10
N VAL A 380 9.70 -15.43 25.29
CA VAL A 380 9.78 -13.97 25.52
C VAL A 380 10.86 -13.35 24.64
N LYS A 381 12.06 -13.94 24.53
CA LYS A 381 13.12 -13.45 23.62
C LYS A 381 12.67 -13.42 22.15
N THR A 382 11.96 -14.45 21.69
CA THR A 382 11.41 -14.49 20.31
C THR A 382 10.39 -13.38 20.07
N LEU A 383 9.50 -13.12 21.03
CA LEU A 383 8.54 -12.01 20.94
C LEU A 383 9.23 -10.64 20.88
N LEU A 384 10.29 -10.43 21.67
CA LEU A 384 11.08 -9.19 21.63
C LEU A 384 11.74 -8.98 20.26
N GLN A 385 12.34 -10.02 19.68
CA GLN A 385 12.93 -9.95 18.33
C GLN A 385 11.88 -9.63 17.25
N GLN A 386 10.69 -10.23 17.32
CA GLN A 386 9.59 -9.92 16.41
C GLN A 386 9.08 -8.48 16.60
N ARG A 387 9.01 -7.99 17.84
CA ARG A 387 8.67 -6.58 18.15
C ARG A 387 9.67 -5.62 17.54
N GLU A 388 10.98 -5.87 17.66
CA GLU A 388 12.02 -5.04 17.06
C GLU A 388 11.96 -5.01 15.52
N GLU A 389 11.59 -6.13 14.88
CA GLU A 389 11.36 -6.16 13.44
C GLU A 389 10.11 -5.36 13.04
N LEU A 390 9.01 -5.50 13.79
CA LEU A 390 7.78 -4.73 13.58
C LEU A 390 7.98 -3.23 13.82
N GLN A 391 8.71 -2.83 14.87
CA GLN A 391 9.03 -1.44 15.14
C GLN A 391 9.90 -0.82 14.04
N ARG A 392 10.87 -1.55 13.49
CA ARG A 392 11.63 -1.09 12.30
C ARG A 392 10.76 -0.91 11.06
N LYS A 393 9.76 -1.78 10.85
CA LYS A 393 8.77 -1.62 9.77
C LYS A 393 7.86 -0.41 10.02
N ILE A 394 7.34 -0.24 11.23
CA ILE A 394 6.50 0.92 11.60
C ILE A 394 7.26 2.23 11.45
N TYR A 395 8.52 2.30 11.90
CA TYR A 395 9.37 3.50 11.74
C TYR A 395 9.57 3.84 10.26
N THR A 396 9.89 2.84 9.43
CA THR A 396 10.00 3.01 7.97
C THR A 396 8.69 3.53 7.35
N PHE A 397 7.53 3.02 7.79
CA PHE A 397 6.23 3.52 7.34
C PHE A 397 5.91 4.92 7.86
N GLN A 398 6.29 5.26 9.09
CA GLN A 398 6.10 6.59 9.67
C GLN A 398 6.92 7.64 8.93
N GLN A 399 8.21 7.39 8.67
CA GLN A 399 9.04 8.29 7.85
C GLN A 399 8.43 8.52 6.47
N LYS A 400 7.98 7.45 5.79
CA LYS A 400 7.33 7.56 4.49
C LYS A 400 6.01 8.34 4.54
N ASN A 401 5.27 8.26 5.65
CA ASN A 401 4.01 8.99 5.85
C ASN A 401 4.26 10.46 6.20
N GLU A 402 5.34 10.77 6.93
CA GLU A 402 5.77 12.14 7.24
C GLU A 402 6.35 12.84 6.00
N GLU A 403 7.14 12.13 5.17
CA GLU A 403 7.57 12.55 3.84
C GLU A 403 6.37 12.87 2.94
N LEU A 404 5.37 11.98 2.90
CA LEU A 404 4.12 12.21 2.16
C LEU A 404 3.31 13.41 2.71
N ARG A 405 3.29 13.64 4.02
CA ARG A 405 2.63 14.81 4.63
C ARG A 405 3.34 16.11 4.28
N SER A 406 4.65 16.15 4.43
CA SER A 406 5.49 17.29 4.04
C SER A 406 5.29 17.63 2.56
N LYS A 407 5.32 16.62 1.68
CA LYS A 407 5.04 16.80 0.25
C LYS A 407 3.60 17.28 -0.03
N ASN A 408 2.62 16.90 0.79
CA ASN A 408 1.23 17.35 0.66
C ASN A 408 1.06 18.81 1.15
N GLU A 409 1.76 19.22 2.21
CA GLU A 409 1.81 20.61 2.65
C GLU A 409 2.55 21.50 1.65
N GLU A 410 3.67 21.03 1.09
CA GLU A 410 4.37 21.71 0.00
C GLU A 410 3.49 21.85 -1.24
N LEU A 411 2.79 20.79 -1.65
CA LEU A 411 1.81 20.84 -2.75
C LEU A 411 0.64 21.78 -2.44
N ARG A 412 0.23 21.97 -1.18
CA ARG A 412 -0.80 22.96 -0.79
C ARG A 412 -0.26 24.39 -0.92
N ALA A 413 0.93 24.66 -0.39
CA ALA A 413 1.59 25.96 -0.54
C ALA A 413 1.84 26.31 -2.02
N GLN A 414 2.32 25.35 -2.82
CA GLN A 414 2.45 25.49 -4.27
C GLN A 414 1.10 25.71 -4.95
N ASN A 415 0.01 25.08 -4.50
CA ASN A 415 -1.33 25.35 -5.03
C ASN A 415 -1.84 26.76 -4.67
N GLU A 416 -1.52 27.29 -3.49
CA GLU A 416 -1.86 28.67 -3.11
C GLU A 416 -1.02 29.69 -3.90
N GLU A 417 0.28 29.45 -4.07
CA GLU A 417 1.14 30.27 -4.95
C GLU A 417 0.63 30.22 -6.40
N LEU A 418 0.30 29.03 -6.92
CA LEU A 418 -0.25 28.86 -8.27
C LEU A 418 -1.61 29.55 -8.42
N ARG A 419 -2.46 29.59 -7.39
CA ARG A 419 -3.72 30.37 -7.41
C ARG A 419 -3.44 31.87 -7.51
N SER A 420 -2.58 32.40 -6.65
CA SER A 420 -2.14 33.80 -6.69
C SER A 420 -1.54 34.18 -8.06
N LYS A 421 -0.67 33.33 -8.59
CA LYS A 421 -0.03 33.50 -9.90
C LYS A 421 -1.00 33.35 -11.07
N ASN A 422 -2.07 32.56 -10.93
CA ASN A 422 -3.15 32.43 -11.91
C ASN A 422 -4.08 33.66 -11.88
N GLU A 423 -4.30 34.27 -10.72
CA GLU A 423 -4.96 35.58 -10.60
C GLU A 423 -4.10 36.69 -11.23
N GLU A 424 -2.79 36.71 -10.99
CA GLU A 424 -1.87 37.64 -11.65
C GLU A 424 -1.85 37.43 -13.17
N LEU A 425 -1.76 36.17 -13.64
CA LEU A 425 -1.82 35.83 -15.07
C LEU A 425 -3.18 36.17 -15.70
N ARG A 426 -4.30 36.12 -14.95
CA ARG A 426 -5.59 36.61 -15.45
C ARG A 426 -5.56 38.11 -15.67
N ALA A 427 -5.05 38.90 -14.72
CA ALA A 427 -4.89 40.34 -14.89
C ALA A 427 -3.92 40.68 -16.04
N GLN A 428 -2.84 39.91 -16.22
CA GLN A 428 -1.94 40.06 -17.38
C GLN A 428 -2.61 39.67 -18.69
N ASN A 429 -3.44 38.61 -18.71
CA ASN A 429 -4.18 38.18 -19.90
C ASN A 429 -5.28 39.17 -20.29
N GLU A 430 -5.99 39.78 -19.34
CA GLU A 430 -6.93 40.87 -19.63
C GLU A 430 -6.20 42.06 -20.28
N LYS A 431 -5.05 42.46 -19.71
CA LYS A 431 -4.21 43.52 -20.28
C LYS A 431 -3.69 43.17 -21.69
N LEU A 432 -3.20 41.95 -21.90
CA LEU A 432 -2.73 41.46 -23.20
C LEU A 432 -3.88 41.25 -24.20
N SER A 433 -5.11 41.00 -23.75
CA SER A 433 -6.29 40.95 -24.61
C SER A 433 -6.59 42.35 -25.15
N THR A 434 -6.59 43.36 -24.29
CA THR A 434 -6.74 44.77 -24.68
C THR A 434 -5.64 45.20 -25.65
N GLU A 435 -4.38 44.87 -25.38
CA GLU A 435 -3.25 45.16 -26.28
C GLU A 435 -3.35 44.40 -27.61
N ASN A 436 -3.86 43.16 -27.61
CA ASN A 436 -4.15 42.42 -28.84
C ASN A 436 -5.30 43.04 -29.66
N GLU A 437 -6.32 43.62 -29.03
CA GLU A 437 -7.39 44.32 -29.74
C GLU A 437 -6.87 45.60 -30.41
N GLU A 438 -6.02 46.37 -29.72
CA GLU A 438 -5.32 47.51 -30.31
C GLU A 438 -4.41 47.10 -31.48
N LEU A 439 -3.61 46.04 -31.31
CA LEU A 439 -2.74 45.51 -32.37
C LEU A 439 -3.53 44.94 -33.55
N ARG A 440 -4.70 44.33 -33.33
CA ARG A 440 -5.61 43.89 -34.41
C ARG A 440 -6.16 45.08 -35.19
N ALA A 441 -6.59 46.14 -34.51
CA ALA A 441 -7.04 47.38 -35.16
C ALA A 441 -5.91 48.01 -36.00
N GLN A 442 -4.67 48.05 -35.49
CA GLN A 442 -3.51 48.50 -36.26
C GLN A 442 -3.23 47.59 -37.47
N ARG A 443 -3.22 46.27 -37.28
CA ARG A 443 -3.02 45.28 -38.34
C ARG A 443 -4.01 45.47 -39.48
N ASP A 444 -5.28 45.68 -39.16
CA ASP A 444 -6.35 45.84 -40.17
C ASP A 444 -6.18 47.17 -40.93
N GLN A 445 -5.78 48.24 -40.24
CA GLN A 445 -5.37 49.50 -40.86
C GLN A 445 -4.16 49.32 -41.81
N TYR A 446 -3.17 48.49 -41.45
CA TYR A 446 -2.04 48.16 -42.32
C TYR A 446 -2.46 47.29 -43.51
N PHE A 447 -3.39 46.36 -43.35
CA PHE A 447 -3.93 45.56 -44.47
C PHE A 447 -4.67 46.43 -45.50
N MET A 448 -5.46 47.40 -45.04
CA MET A 448 -6.12 48.36 -45.95
C MET A 448 -5.07 49.15 -46.77
N LYS A 449 -4.04 49.70 -46.10
CA LYS A 449 -2.92 50.40 -46.78
C LYS A 449 -2.14 49.49 -47.74
N LEU A 450 -1.92 48.23 -47.38
CA LEU A 450 -1.27 47.24 -48.25
C LEU A 450 -2.10 46.98 -49.51
N ASN A 451 -3.42 46.85 -49.39
CA ASN A 451 -4.30 46.66 -50.56
C ASN A 451 -4.28 47.89 -51.49
N GLU A 452 -4.34 49.12 -50.95
CA GLU A 452 -4.14 50.34 -51.76
C GLU A 452 -2.81 50.33 -52.51
N ILE A 453 -1.72 49.88 -51.87
CA ILE A 453 -0.41 49.73 -52.51
C ILE A 453 -0.44 48.64 -53.59
N TYR A 454 -1.04 47.47 -53.32
CA TYR A 454 -1.10 46.34 -54.26
C TYR A 454 -1.86 46.66 -55.55
N ASP A 455 -2.91 47.48 -55.45
CA ASP A 455 -3.73 47.95 -56.57
C ASP A 455 -3.20 49.23 -57.23
N SER A 456 -2.26 49.93 -56.58
CA SER A 456 -1.61 51.11 -57.15
C SER A 456 -0.94 50.83 -58.50
N ASN A 457 -0.95 51.84 -59.38
CA ASN A 457 -0.26 51.75 -60.67
C ASN A 457 1.25 51.53 -60.51
N ALA A 458 1.85 52.02 -59.41
CA ALA A 458 3.25 51.76 -59.07
C ALA A 458 3.51 50.26 -58.87
N TRP A 459 2.66 49.54 -58.13
CA TRP A 459 2.85 48.11 -57.90
C TRP A 459 2.51 47.24 -59.11
N LYS A 460 1.60 47.70 -59.98
CA LYS A 460 1.40 47.12 -61.32
C LYS A 460 2.66 47.25 -62.18
N VAL A 461 3.34 48.40 -62.15
CA VAL A 461 4.65 48.61 -62.81
C VAL A 461 5.75 47.73 -62.18
N VAL A 462 5.81 47.58 -60.87
CA VAL A 462 6.78 46.66 -60.20
C VAL A 462 6.53 45.21 -60.60
N ARG A 463 5.27 44.74 -60.64
CA ARG A 463 4.92 43.41 -61.16
C ARG A 463 5.30 43.25 -62.63
N PHE A 464 5.07 44.26 -63.46
CA PHE A 464 5.47 44.25 -64.87
C PHE A 464 7.00 44.22 -65.04
N TYR A 465 7.75 44.98 -64.24
CA TYR A 465 9.22 44.95 -64.21
C TYR A 465 9.76 43.57 -63.85
N TYR A 466 9.27 42.94 -62.78
CA TYR A 466 9.72 41.59 -62.40
C TYR A 466 9.34 40.55 -63.46
N LYS A 467 8.15 40.65 -64.05
CA LYS A 467 7.74 39.81 -65.17
C LYS A 467 8.70 39.97 -66.37
N LEU A 468 8.98 41.21 -66.80
CA LEU A 468 9.93 41.51 -67.87
C LEU A 468 11.34 40.98 -67.57
N ARG A 469 11.87 41.23 -66.37
CA ARG A 469 13.17 40.73 -65.90
C ARG A 469 13.26 39.22 -66.05
N ASP A 470 12.21 38.51 -65.67
CA ASP A 470 12.20 37.04 -65.61
C ASP A 470 11.86 36.37 -66.95
N THR A 471 11.16 37.07 -67.86
CA THR A 471 10.79 36.54 -69.20
C THR A 471 11.65 37.05 -70.36
N THR A 472 12.64 37.92 -70.13
CA THR A 472 13.56 38.41 -71.19
C THR A 472 15.03 38.31 -70.76
N PRO A 473 16.01 38.44 -71.69
CA PRO A 473 17.44 38.33 -71.35
C PRO A 473 17.97 39.34 -70.32
N LEU A 474 17.16 40.33 -69.90
CA LEU A 474 17.47 41.25 -68.79
C LEU A 474 17.81 40.53 -67.47
N ARG A 475 17.33 39.29 -67.27
CA ARG A 475 17.78 38.36 -66.22
C ARG A 475 19.30 38.24 -66.12
N TYR A 476 20.02 38.23 -67.24
CA TYR A 476 21.49 38.06 -67.24
C TYR A 476 22.23 39.33 -66.77
N LEU A 477 21.57 40.48 -66.77
CA LEU A 477 22.12 41.75 -66.25
C LEU A 477 21.76 41.99 -64.78
N TYR A 478 20.80 41.25 -64.21
CA TYR A 478 20.38 41.35 -62.80
C TYR A 478 21.52 41.37 -61.75
N PRO A 479 22.61 40.59 -61.89
CA PRO A 479 23.71 40.62 -60.93
C PRO A 479 24.45 41.96 -60.83
N LEU A 480 24.45 42.77 -61.91
CA LEU A 480 25.24 44.02 -61.98
C LEU A 480 24.66 45.14 -61.10
N TYR A 481 23.34 45.21 -60.96
CA TYR A 481 22.65 46.28 -60.22
C TYR A 481 22.03 45.84 -58.89
N LYS A 482 21.96 44.52 -58.60
CA LYS A 482 21.54 43.98 -57.30
C LYS A 482 22.25 44.62 -56.07
N PRO A 483 23.58 44.89 -56.08
CA PRO A 483 24.27 45.46 -54.91
C PRO A 483 23.78 46.86 -54.51
N LEU A 484 23.16 47.60 -55.44
CA LEU A 484 22.60 48.92 -55.17
C LEU A 484 21.34 48.83 -54.29
N ILE A 485 20.55 47.77 -54.48
CA ILE A 485 19.27 47.53 -53.79
C ILE A 485 19.51 46.94 -52.39
N ASP A 486 20.39 45.93 -52.30
CA ASP A 486 20.72 45.26 -51.02
C ASP A 486 21.34 46.23 -49.98
N ARG A 487 21.95 47.33 -50.44
CA ARG A 487 22.58 48.36 -49.57
C ARG A 487 21.58 49.20 -48.77
N ILE A 488 20.29 49.18 -49.14
CA ILE A 488 19.25 50.02 -48.54
C ILE A 488 18.68 49.40 -47.24
N PHE A 489 18.86 48.09 -47.00
CA PHE A 489 18.02 47.32 -46.04
C PHE A 489 18.76 46.38 -45.06
N LYS A 490 19.69 46.85 -44.20
CA LYS A 490 20.18 45.98 -43.08
C LYS A 490 20.88 46.66 -41.87
N LYS A 491 20.31 46.49 -40.67
CA LYS A 491 21.00 45.97 -39.45
C LYS A 491 20.13 45.94 -38.18
N SER A 492 20.21 44.83 -37.44
CA SER A 492 20.13 44.78 -35.96
C SER A 492 20.91 43.55 -35.45
N LYS A 493 20.83 43.21 -34.15
CA LYS A 493 21.73 42.28 -33.44
C LYS A 493 21.13 41.85 -32.09
N PHE A 494 21.56 40.73 -31.49
CA PHE A 494 21.18 40.31 -30.13
C PHE A 494 22.40 39.95 -29.24
N TYR A 495 22.17 39.91 -27.92
CA TYR A 495 23.17 39.76 -26.84
C TYR A 495 23.35 38.30 -26.33
N LYS A 496 24.33 38.08 -25.43
CA LYS A 496 24.76 36.76 -24.90
C LYS A 496 24.97 36.81 -23.37
N VAL A 497 24.77 35.70 -22.65
CA VAL A 497 24.90 35.56 -21.17
C VAL A 497 25.92 34.46 -20.80
N LYS A 498 26.49 34.52 -19.59
CA LYS A 498 27.52 33.62 -19.02
C LYS A 498 26.92 32.45 -18.22
N SER A 499 27.75 31.42 -17.95
CA SER A 499 27.49 30.28 -17.07
C SER A 499 28.59 30.16 -15.99
N GLU A 500 28.25 29.56 -14.84
CA GLU A 500 29.20 29.13 -13.78
C GLU A 500 29.15 27.60 -13.61
N GLU A 501 30.23 27.00 -13.11
CA GLU A 501 30.41 25.54 -13.00
C GLU A 501 30.26 25.05 -11.55
N GLU A 502 29.54 23.95 -11.35
CA GLU A 502 29.44 23.26 -10.04
C GLU A 502 29.96 21.81 -10.08
N LYS A 503 30.27 21.29 -8.88
CA LYS A 503 31.00 20.03 -8.64
C LYS A 503 30.22 18.80 -9.14
N ARG A 504 30.93 17.86 -9.77
CA ARG A 504 30.35 16.64 -10.34
C ARG A 504 30.04 15.59 -9.28
N ASP A 505 28.76 15.19 -9.20
CA ASP A 505 28.30 14.00 -8.48
C ASP A 505 28.77 12.70 -9.21
N GLY A 506 28.99 11.63 -8.44
CA GLY A 506 29.42 10.33 -8.96
C GLY A 506 28.39 9.66 -9.89
N LYS A 507 27.10 9.99 -9.78
CA LYS A 507 26.07 9.59 -10.75
C LYS A 507 26.26 10.28 -12.10
N VAL A 508 26.48 11.60 -12.07
CA VAL A 508 26.72 12.44 -13.24
C VAL A 508 27.94 11.95 -14.02
N GLU A 509 29.03 11.61 -13.32
CA GLU A 509 30.26 11.10 -13.93
C GLU A 509 30.09 9.73 -14.63
N LYS A 510 29.04 8.93 -14.33
CA LYS A 510 28.70 7.76 -15.14
C LYS A 510 28.10 8.15 -16.50
N VAL A 511 27.21 9.15 -16.51
CA VAL A 511 26.53 9.66 -17.72
C VAL A 511 27.55 10.25 -18.70
N PHE A 512 28.46 11.09 -18.20
CA PHE A 512 29.57 11.65 -19.00
C PHE A 512 30.41 10.54 -19.65
N ARG A 513 30.89 9.56 -18.85
CA ARG A 513 31.72 8.45 -19.36
C ARG A 513 31.01 7.51 -20.34
N PHE A 514 29.67 7.44 -20.31
CA PHE A 514 28.89 6.72 -21.33
C PHE A 514 28.85 7.50 -22.65
N ILE A 515 28.60 8.81 -22.59
CA ILE A 515 28.43 9.68 -23.76
C ILE A 515 29.77 9.96 -24.47
N GLU A 516 30.85 10.18 -23.74
CA GLU A 516 32.19 10.46 -24.33
C GLU A 516 32.70 9.31 -25.21
N LYS A 517 32.24 8.08 -24.96
CA LYS A 517 32.61 6.87 -25.71
C LYS A 517 31.72 6.63 -26.94
N ALA A 518 30.66 7.41 -27.15
CA ALA A 518 29.67 7.17 -28.18
C ALA A 518 30.11 7.71 -29.55
N GLU A 519 30.46 6.84 -30.51
CA GLU A 519 30.66 7.26 -31.90
C GLU A 519 29.35 7.69 -32.56
N LYS A 520 28.23 7.04 -32.22
CA LYS A 520 26.87 7.43 -32.59
C LYS A 520 26.02 7.50 -31.34
N ILE A 521 25.15 8.52 -31.22
CA ILE A 521 24.29 8.69 -30.05
C ILE A 521 22.83 8.92 -30.42
N LEU A 522 21.96 8.21 -29.72
CA LEU A 522 20.51 8.40 -29.72
C LEU A 522 20.11 8.82 -28.31
N ILE A 523 19.44 9.97 -28.18
CA ILE A 523 18.74 10.33 -26.96
C ILE A 523 17.26 10.01 -27.20
N MET A 524 16.74 9.02 -26.48
CA MET A 524 15.35 8.56 -26.60
C MET A 524 14.54 9.06 -25.42
N LEU A 525 13.60 9.98 -25.65
CA LEU A 525 12.58 10.32 -24.67
C LEU A 525 11.49 9.26 -24.70
N SER A 526 11.16 8.67 -23.55
CA SER A 526 10.15 7.62 -23.42
C SER A 526 9.19 7.89 -22.27
N SER A 527 7.88 7.69 -22.50
CA SER A 527 6.82 7.77 -21.49
C SER A 527 6.83 6.61 -20.48
N VAL A 528 7.65 5.59 -20.72
CA VAL A 528 7.84 4.42 -19.84
C VAL A 528 9.34 4.16 -19.60
N SER A 529 9.67 3.61 -18.43
CA SER A 529 11.04 3.16 -18.13
C SER A 529 11.45 1.98 -19.01
N PHE A 530 12.75 1.80 -19.23
CA PHE A 530 13.28 0.72 -20.04
C PHE A 530 13.08 -0.63 -19.35
N ASN A 531 12.62 -1.63 -20.12
CA ASN A 531 12.55 -3.01 -19.67
C ASN A 531 12.95 -3.95 -20.84
N PRO A 532 13.94 -4.84 -20.66
CA PRO A 532 14.42 -5.71 -21.75
C PRO A 532 13.35 -6.67 -22.28
N ILE A 533 12.38 -7.10 -21.46
CA ILE A 533 11.32 -8.05 -21.88
C ILE A 533 10.04 -7.38 -22.42
N TYR A 534 9.87 -6.06 -22.29
CA TYR A 534 8.67 -5.39 -22.80
C TYR A 534 8.77 -5.02 -24.29
N ASN A 535 7.65 -5.19 -25.00
CA ASN A 535 7.55 -4.99 -26.46
C ASN A 535 7.05 -3.58 -26.86
N GLN A 536 7.30 -2.55 -26.05
CA GLN A 536 6.90 -1.17 -26.37
C GLN A 536 7.77 -0.53 -27.45
N ARG A 537 7.21 0.42 -28.21
CA ARG A 537 7.88 1.03 -29.38
C ARG A 537 9.21 1.72 -29.03
N PRO A 538 9.31 2.66 -28.06
CA PRO A 538 10.59 3.30 -27.72
C PRO A 538 11.65 2.27 -27.33
N LEU A 539 11.27 1.25 -26.52
CA LEU A 539 12.16 0.19 -26.05
C LEU A 539 12.72 -0.63 -27.22
N ASN A 540 11.89 -1.01 -28.18
CA ASN A 540 12.31 -1.78 -29.34
C ASN A 540 13.16 -0.97 -30.32
N LEU A 541 12.80 0.29 -30.57
CA LEU A 541 13.62 1.20 -31.38
C LEU A 541 15.01 1.33 -30.75
N SER A 542 15.10 1.58 -29.43
CA SER A 542 16.38 1.63 -28.71
C SER A 542 17.20 0.34 -28.82
N LYS A 543 16.57 -0.84 -28.69
CA LYS A 543 17.23 -2.16 -28.86
C LYS A 543 17.77 -2.38 -30.28
N GLN A 544 17.13 -1.83 -31.31
CA GLN A 544 17.60 -1.95 -32.70
C GLN A 544 18.64 -0.88 -33.05
N PHE A 545 18.50 0.34 -32.54
CA PHE A 545 19.54 1.36 -32.65
C PHE A 545 20.85 0.94 -31.97
N SER A 546 20.80 0.29 -30.80
CA SER A 546 22.02 -0.20 -30.14
C SER A 546 22.72 -1.32 -30.93
N LYS A 547 21.96 -2.13 -31.68
CA LYS A 547 22.49 -3.10 -32.67
C LYS A 547 23.11 -2.41 -33.91
N LEU A 548 22.73 -1.18 -34.21
CA LEU A 548 23.36 -0.32 -35.22
C LEU A 548 24.50 0.57 -34.66
N ASP A 549 25.08 0.15 -33.53
CA ASP A 549 26.22 0.80 -32.88
C ASP A 549 25.93 2.19 -32.25
N TYR A 550 24.66 2.55 -32.08
CA TYR A 550 24.30 3.73 -31.30
C TYR A 550 24.40 3.46 -29.80
N SER A 551 25.09 4.34 -29.08
CA SER A 551 24.88 4.50 -27.64
C SER A 551 23.54 5.21 -27.43
N VAL A 552 22.61 4.54 -26.76
CA VAL A 552 21.28 5.08 -26.47
C VAL A 552 21.25 5.61 -25.05
N LEU A 553 21.08 6.92 -24.90
CA LEU A 553 20.70 7.54 -23.65
C LEU A 553 19.18 7.50 -23.55
N PHE A 554 18.66 6.62 -22.70
CA PHE A 554 17.23 6.36 -22.55
C PHE A 554 16.66 7.22 -21.41
N VAL A 555 15.97 8.29 -21.79
CA VAL A 555 15.42 9.29 -20.87
C VAL A 555 13.99 8.88 -20.50
N SER A 556 13.82 8.42 -19.27
CA SER A 556 12.53 7.90 -18.78
C SER A 556 11.71 9.03 -18.16
N TRP A 557 10.44 9.14 -18.57
CA TRP A 557 9.47 10.07 -17.99
C TRP A 557 9.41 9.97 -16.46
N GLN A 558 9.15 11.12 -15.84
CA GLN A 558 8.86 11.27 -14.43
C GLN A 558 7.69 12.26 -14.29
N TRP A 559 6.74 11.94 -13.42
CA TRP A 559 5.65 12.84 -13.03
C TRP A 559 6.12 13.95 -12.08
N SER A 560 7.18 13.70 -11.30
CA SER A 560 7.85 14.70 -10.47
C SER A 560 9.34 14.39 -10.33
N ALA A 561 10.16 15.42 -10.04
CA ALA A 561 11.62 15.29 -10.01
C ALA A 561 12.15 14.29 -8.96
N ASP A 562 11.37 14.03 -7.91
CA ASP A 562 11.68 13.06 -6.86
C ASP A 562 11.22 11.61 -7.18
N GLU A 563 10.52 11.38 -8.29
CA GLU A 563 10.08 10.03 -8.66
C GLU A 563 11.27 9.11 -8.95
N VAL A 564 11.41 8.06 -8.14
CA VAL A 564 12.51 7.10 -8.25
C VAL A 564 12.25 6.12 -9.39
N ILE A 565 12.88 6.36 -10.53
CA ILE A 565 12.87 5.43 -11.68
C ILE A 565 13.82 4.24 -11.39
N PRO A 566 13.35 2.98 -11.45
CA PRO A 566 14.19 1.78 -11.22
C PRO A 566 15.36 1.68 -12.20
N SER A 567 16.53 1.21 -11.76
CA SER A 567 17.75 1.09 -12.57
C SER A 567 18.18 2.38 -13.29
N SER A 568 18.03 3.52 -12.61
CA SER A 568 18.55 4.81 -13.07
C SER A 568 20.07 4.92 -12.88
N TYR A 569 20.74 5.59 -13.81
CA TYR A 569 22.20 5.74 -13.85
C TYR A 569 22.96 4.42 -14.06
N GLU A 570 22.35 3.52 -14.84
CA GLU A 570 22.85 2.18 -15.15
C GLU A 570 22.71 1.86 -16.64
N GLU A 571 23.56 0.96 -17.13
CA GLU A 571 23.43 0.36 -18.46
C GLU A 571 22.42 -0.80 -18.37
N VAL A 572 21.18 -0.53 -18.74
CA VAL A 572 20.01 -1.42 -18.60
C VAL A 572 19.91 -2.49 -19.69
N TYR A 573 20.67 -2.32 -20.77
CA TYR A 573 20.84 -3.24 -21.90
C TYR A 573 22.11 -2.83 -22.65
N PRO A 574 22.82 -3.72 -23.39
CA PRO A 574 24.04 -3.35 -24.11
C PRO A 574 23.88 -2.08 -24.96
N LYS A 575 24.72 -1.08 -24.66
CA LYS A 575 24.71 0.30 -25.21
C LYS A 575 23.42 1.09 -24.97
N ILE A 576 22.65 0.77 -23.94
CA ILE A 576 21.46 1.53 -23.52
C ILE A 576 21.62 1.91 -22.05
N PHE A 577 21.80 3.20 -21.79
CA PHE A 577 21.99 3.75 -20.45
C PHE A 577 20.76 4.56 -20.05
N GLN A 578 20.17 4.24 -18.90
CA GLN A 578 18.93 4.89 -18.46
C GLN A 578 19.20 6.07 -17.52
N ILE A 579 18.50 7.18 -17.76
CA ILE A 579 18.52 8.38 -16.93
C ILE A 579 17.08 8.89 -16.69
N PRO A 580 16.76 9.42 -15.49
CA PRO A 580 15.49 10.10 -15.26
C PRO A 580 15.37 11.40 -16.06
N MET A 581 14.15 11.79 -16.40
CA MET A 581 13.86 12.96 -17.24
C MET A 581 14.39 14.27 -16.67
N TYR A 582 14.11 14.58 -15.41
CA TYR A 582 14.51 15.86 -14.82
C TYR A 582 16.04 15.97 -14.73
N ASP A 583 16.71 14.89 -14.36
CA ASP A 583 18.17 14.81 -14.32
C ASP A 583 18.80 15.02 -15.71
N PHE A 584 18.23 14.42 -16.76
CA PHE A 584 18.67 14.67 -18.12
C PHE A 584 18.55 16.17 -18.48
N PHE A 585 17.40 16.80 -18.20
CA PHE A 585 17.19 18.22 -18.53
C PHE A 585 18.00 19.19 -17.66
N ASN A 586 18.46 18.77 -16.47
CA ASN A 586 19.43 19.54 -15.69
C ASN A 586 20.86 19.42 -16.25
N LEU A 587 21.21 18.25 -16.84
CA LEU A 587 22.60 17.95 -17.23
C LEU A 587 22.93 18.24 -18.70
N TYR A 588 22.00 18.11 -19.65
CA TYR A 588 22.29 18.08 -21.09
C TYR A 588 23.03 19.31 -21.65
N LYS A 589 22.87 20.47 -21.00
CA LYS A 589 23.61 21.69 -21.35
C LYS A 589 25.12 21.52 -21.16
N ASN A 590 25.51 20.84 -20.10
CA ASN A 590 26.90 20.58 -19.71
C ASN A 590 27.49 19.33 -20.39
N LEU A 591 26.65 18.46 -20.98
CA LEU A 591 27.10 17.30 -21.74
C LEU A 591 27.79 17.71 -23.05
N SER A 592 29.00 17.20 -23.26
CA SER A 592 29.74 17.30 -24.52
C SER A 592 29.43 16.08 -25.39
N PHE A 593 29.12 16.30 -26.67
CA PHE A 593 28.75 15.24 -27.62
C PHE A 593 29.73 15.23 -28.80
N SER A 594 30.73 14.35 -28.73
CA SER A 594 31.76 14.13 -29.76
C SER A 594 31.32 13.22 -30.91
N SER A 595 30.16 12.56 -30.78
CA SER A 595 29.60 11.59 -31.73
C SER A 595 29.46 12.14 -33.16
N LYS A 596 29.64 11.27 -34.16
CA LYS A 596 29.48 11.60 -35.59
C LYS A 596 28.01 11.67 -36.02
N GLU A 597 27.20 10.75 -35.51
CA GLU A 597 25.75 10.71 -35.72
C GLU A 597 25.05 11.00 -34.38
N LYS A 598 24.07 11.91 -34.41
CA LYS A 598 23.36 12.42 -33.22
C LYS A 598 21.88 12.54 -33.52
N ILE A 599 21.04 11.83 -32.77
CA ILE A 599 19.57 11.85 -32.92
C ILE A 599 18.92 12.16 -31.57
N PHE A 600 18.01 13.14 -31.54
CA PHE A 600 17.14 13.42 -30.40
C PHE A 600 15.73 12.99 -30.78
N TYR A 601 15.23 11.95 -30.11
CA TYR A 601 14.02 11.23 -30.48
C TYR A 601 12.94 11.45 -29.44
N ILE A 602 11.82 12.01 -29.88
CA ILE A 602 10.71 12.42 -29.04
C ILE A 602 9.52 11.52 -29.36
N SER A 603 9.14 10.66 -28.41
CA SER A 603 8.03 9.71 -28.60
C SER A 603 6.68 10.21 -28.07
N PHE A 604 6.64 11.41 -27.48
CA PHE A 604 5.44 12.06 -26.92
C PHE A 604 5.69 13.57 -26.75
N PRO A 605 4.66 14.45 -26.86
CA PRO A 605 4.86 15.89 -26.98
C PRO A 605 4.67 16.65 -25.66
N VAL A 606 5.77 16.96 -24.95
CA VAL A 606 5.75 17.77 -23.71
C VAL A 606 6.53 19.07 -23.90
N GLU A 607 6.01 20.16 -23.32
CA GLU A 607 6.49 21.52 -23.53
C GLU A 607 7.96 21.71 -23.15
N ILE A 608 8.41 21.03 -22.09
CA ILE A 608 9.80 21.06 -21.61
C ILE A 608 10.81 20.56 -22.65
N PHE A 609 10.39 19.79 -23.66
CA PHE A 609 11.28 19.25 -24.70
C PHE A 609 11.69 20.30 -25.73
N ILE A 610 10.91 21.38 -25.90
CA ILE A 610 11.09 22.36 -26.99
C ILE A 610 12.42 23.13 -26.89
N LEU A 611 12.84 23.52 -25.69
CA LEU A 611 14.13 24.21 -25.51
C LEU A 611 15.32 23.26 -25.76
N PRO A 612 15.36 22.05 -25.15
CA PRO A 612 16.33 21.00 -25.50
C PRO A 612 16.41 20.67 -26.98
N MET A 613 15.29 20.63 -27.73
CA MET A 613 15.31 20.41 -29.19
C MET A 613 16.21 21.44 -29.90
N ARG A 614 16.05 22.72 -29.56
CA ARG A 614 16.81 23.82 -30.19
C ARG A 614 18.28 23.77 -29.79
N GLU A 615 18.56 23.62 -28.50
CA GLU A 615 19.94 23.60 -27.97
C GLU A 615 20.71 22.34 -28.42
N LEU A 616 20.06 21.17 -28.51
CA LEU A 616 20.68 19.96 -29.05
C LEU A 616 20.86 20.05 -30.57
N ARG A 617 19.95 20.68 -31.31
CA ARG A 617 20.16 20.99 -32.74
C ARG A 617 21.42 21.84 -32.95
N GLU A 618 21.67 22.85 -32.12
CA GLU A 618 22.93 23.61 -32.16
C GLU A 618 24.16 22.75 -31.88
N LYS A 619 24.03 21.70 -31.06
CA LYS A 619 25.06 20.65 -30.85
C LYS A 619 25.12 19.60 -31.97
N GLY A 620 24.37 19.77 -33.06
CA GLY A 620 24.37 18.91 -34.25
C GLY A 620 23.43 17.71 -34.20
N PHE A 621 22.45 17.68 -33.30
CA PHE A 621 21.43 16.63 -33.27
C PHE A 621 20.37 16.83 -34.36
N LYS A 622 19.99 15.74 -35.04
CA LYS A 622 18.77 15.67 -35.84
C LYS A 622 17.59 15.43 -34.91
N ILE A 623 16.57 16.27 -34.98
CA ILE A 623 15.39 16.21 -34.11
C ILE A 623 14.30 15.39 -34.81
N VAL A 624 13.85 14.33 -34.14
CA VAL A 624 12.82 13.40 -34.64
C VAL A 624 11.65 13.43 -33.67
N TYR A 625 10.44 13.65 -34.21
CA TYR A 625 9.20 13.45 -33.46
C TYR A 625 8.41 12.28 -34.08
N ASP A 626 7.86 11.41 -33.23
CA ASP A 626 7.09 10.25 -33.64
C ASP A 626 5.69 10.29 -33.01
N ILE A 627 4.68 10.52 -33.85
CA ILE A 627 3.27 10.58 -33.46
C ILE A 627 2.79 9.14 -33.29
N MET A 628 2.96 8.63 -32.07
CA MET A 628 2.67 7.24 -31.71
C MET A 628 1.19 6.94 -31.48
N ASP A 629 0.42 7.91 -31.01
CA ASP A 629 -0.94 7.75 -30.52
C ASP A 629 -1.75 9.04 -30.72
N ASP A 630 -3.09 8.98 -30.56
CA ASP A 630 -3.92 10.19 -30.57
C ASP A 630 -3.95 10.85 -29.18
N TRP A 631 -3.00 11.76 -28.95
CA TRP A 631 -2.85 12.47 -27.67
C TRP A 631 -4.05 13.37 -27.30
N ASP A 632 -4.84 13.86 -28.26
CA ASP A 632 -6.10 14.55 -27.95
C ASP A 632 -7.05 13.56 -27.25
N GLY A 633 -7.25 12.37 -27.84
CA GLY A 633 -8.09 11.32 -27.27
C GLY A 633 -7.59 10.79 -25.91
N PHE A 634 -6.27 10.63 -25.73
CA PHE A 634 -5.69 10.26 -24.43
C PHE A 634 -5.88 11.35 -23.36
N LYS A 635 -5.91 12.62 -23.74
CA LYS A 635 -6.21 13.74 -22.82
C LYS A 635 -7.69 13.78 -22.44
N GLU A 636 -8.61 13.57 -23.40
CA GLU A 636 -10.05 13.53 -23.14
C GLU A 636 -10.44 12.47 -22.11
N VAL A 637 -9.78 11.30 -22.12
CA VAL A 637 -9.97 10.24 -21.13
C VAL A 637 -9.10 10.39 -19.87
N GLY A 638 -8.44 11.54 -19.69
CA GLY A 638 -7.70 11.91 -18.47
C GLY A 638 -6.31 11.27 -18.32
N GLN A 639 -5.77 10.62 -19.36
CA GLN A 639 -4.54 9.81 -19.27
C GLN A 639 -3.29 10.48 -19.83
N ALA A 640 -3.45 11.50 -20.66
CA ALA A 640 -2.41 12.45 -21.01
C ALA A 640 -2.75 13.87 -20.49
N PRO A 641 -2.92 14.10 -19.17
CA PRO A 641 -3.31 15.40 -18.64
C PRO A 641 -2.25 16.50 -18.89
N TRP A 642 -0.99 16.11 -19.08
CA TRP A 642 0.12 16.99 -19.47
C TRP A 642 0.05 17.47 -20.93
N TYR A 643 -0.78 16.85 -21.77
CA TYR A 643 -0.81 17.12 -23.21
C TYR A 643 -1.43 18.49 -23.52
N LYS A 644 -0.76 19.21 -24.43
CA LYS A 644 -1.26 20.44 -25.05
C LYS A 644 -1.09 20.29 -26.54
N ARG A 645 -2.17 20.49 -27.28
CA ARG A 645 -2.17 20.31 -28.73
C ARG A 645 -1.23 21.29 -29.41
N GLU A 646 -1.20 22.53 -28.94
CA GLU A 646 -0.33 23.61 -29.42
C GLU A 646 1.16 23.29 -29.22
N VAL A 647 1.49 22.47 -28.22
CA VAL A 647 2.84 21.96 -27.96
C VAL A 647 3.22 20.88 -28.97
N GLU A 648 2.32 19.94 -29.26
CA GLU A 648 2.54 18.95 -30.32
C GLU A 648 2.67 19.62 -31.70
N GLU A 649 1.75 20.52 -32.05
CA GLU A 649 1.78 21.27 -33.30
C GLU A 649 3.11 22.04 -33.45
N ARG A 650 3.61 22.62 -32.36
CA ARG A 650 4.93 23.28 -32.32
C ARG A 650 6.09 22.29 -32.45
N ILE A 651 6.05 21.13 -31.78
CA ILE A 651 7.08 20.09 -31.92
C ILE A 651 7.11 19.54 -33.36
N ILE A 652 5.95 19.35 -33.99
CA ILE A 652 5.81 18.94 -35.41
C ILE A 652 6.41 19.97 -36.36
N LEU A 653 6.19 21.26 -36.12
CA LEU A 653 6.77 22.35 -36.91
C LEU A 653 8.28 22.50 -36.66
N GLU A 654 8.76 22.26 -35.44
CA GLU A 654 10.17 22.46 -35.07
C GLU A 654 11.05 21.22 -35.31
N ALA A 655 10.52 20.01 -35.44
CA ALA A 655 11.29 18.78 -35.70
C ALA A 655 11.82 18.71 -37.13
N ASP A 656 13.02 18.12 -37.33
CA ASP A 656 13.59 17.92 -38.66
C ASP A 656 12.82 16.84 -39.43
N PHE A 657 12.46 15.75 -38.74
CA PHE A 657 11.67 14.63 -39.27
C PHE A 657 10.48 14.36 -38.36
N VAL A 658 9.30 14.15 -38.95
CA VAL A 658 8.10 13.74 -38.24
C VAL A 658 7.60 12.42 -38.81
N PHE A 659 7.41 11.45 -37.93
CA PHE A 659 6.83 10.15 -38.23
C PHE A 659 5.44 10.06 -37.60
N ALA A 660 4.58 9.22 -38.15
CA ALA A 660 3.30 8.85 -37.55
C ALA A 660 3.08 7.34 -37.73
N VAL A 661 2.57 6.65 -36.72
CA VAL A 661 2.30 5.21 -36.84
C VAL A 661 1.17 4.91 -37.83
N LYS A 662 0.25 5.86 -38.06
CA LYS A 662 -0.90 5.69 -38.95
C LYS A 662 -1.17 6.91 -39.83
N LYS A 663 -1.88 6.65 -40.94
CA LYS A 663 -2.25 7.65 -41.94
C LYS A 663 -3.17 8.73 -41.38
N ASN A 664 -4.16 8.37 -40.55
CA ASN A 664 -5.07 9.34 -39.93
C ASN A 664 -4.34 10.31 -38.98
N LEU A 665 -3.33 9.85 -38.22
CA LEU A 665 -2.49 10.71 -37.38
C LEU A 665 -1.65 11.69 -38.21
N SER A 666 -1.15 11.26 -39.36
CA SER A 666 -0.49 12.16 -40.33
C SER A 666 -1.47 13.15 -40.98
N GLU A 667 -2.65 12.69 -41.38
CA GLU A 667 -3.71 13.54 -41.97
C GLU A 667 -4.18 14.62 -40.99
N LYS A 668 -4.35 14.26 -39.71
CA LYS A 668 -4.69 15.16 -38.59
C LYS A 668 -3.78 16.39 -38.54
N PHE A 669 -2.47 16.22 -38.72
CA PHE A 669 -1.49 17.31 -38.69
C PHE A 669 -1.01 17.77 -40.08
N SER A 670 -1.60 17.24 -41.15
CA SER A 670 -1.17 17.54 -42.53
C SER A 670 -1.37 19.00 -42.96
N TYR A 671 -2.09 19.80 -42.17
CA TYR A 671 -2.23 21.24 -42.40
C TYR A 671 -1.01 22.05 -41.92
N LEU A 672 -0.16 21.47 -41.06
CA LEU A 672 1.11 22.07 -40.61
C LEU A 672 2.25 21.77 -41.59
N ARG A 673 2.42 20.48 -41.96
CA ARG A 673 3.45 20.01 -42.89
C ARG A 673 2.97 18.79 -43.67
N LYS A 674 3.49 18.62 -44.90
CA LYS A 674 3.08 17.53 -45.83
C LYS A 674 4.05 16.34 -45.86
N ASP A 675 5.20 16.48 -45.22
CA ASP A 675 6.30 15.50 -45.16
C ASP A 675 6.30 14.70 -43.84
N ILE A 676 5.10 14.32 -43.38
CA ILE A 676 4.93 13.39 -42.24
C ILE A 676 4.99 11.95 -42.78
N TYR A 677 6.03 11.21 -42.39
CA TYR A 677 6.27 9.85 -42.87
C TYR A 677 5.42 8.83 -42.10
N ILE A 678 4.74 7.91 -42.82
CA ILE A 678 4.00 6.83 -42.17
C ILE A 678 4.96 5.69 -41.83
N LEU A 679 5.11 5.38 -40.54
CA LEU A 679 5.99 4.33 -40.04
C LEU A 679 5.31 3.57 -38.90
N GLY A 680 4.45 2.63 -39.27
CA GLY A 680 3.65 1.82 -38.33
C GLY A 680 4.48 0.99 -37.35
N ASN A 681 3.79 0.28 -36.49
CA ASN A 681 4.39 -0.61 -35.51
C ASN A 681 4.96 -1.90 -36.14
N ALA A 682 5.51 -2.76 -35.30
CA ALA A 682 6.23 -3.96 -35.69
C ALA A 682 6.28 -4.99 -34.56
N TYR A 683 6.62 -6.25 -34.90
CA TYR A 683 6.85 -7.32 -33.92
C TYR A 683 8.35 -7.49 -33.57
N ASN A 684 8.62 -8.16 -32.45
CA ASN A 684 9.97 -8.56 -32.03
C ASN A 684 10.04 -10.09 -31.77
N GLU A 685 10.60 -10.86 -32.70
CA GLU A 685 10.82 -12.31 -32.57
C GLU A 685 11.74 -12.72 -31.41
N GLU A 686 12.66 -11.86 -30.96
CA GLU A 686 13.51 -12.16 -29.79
C GLU A 686 12.70 -12.15 -28.48
N ILE A 687 11.64 -11.32 -28.42
CA ILE A 687 10.73 -11.25 -27.26
C ILE A 687 9.65 -12.34 -27.35
N LEU A 688 9.05 -12.54 -28.53
CA LEU A 688 7.98 -13.53 -28.74
C LEU A 688 8.49 -14.98 -28.77
N GLY A 689 9.79 -15.18 -29.05
CA GLY A 689 10.43 -16.47 -29.24
C GLY A 689 10.56 -16.83 -30.73
N LEU A 690 11.79 -17.14 -31.17
CA LEU A 690 12.09 -17.54 -32.57
C LEU A 690 11.33 -18.81 -33.00
N ASP A 691 11.02 -19.68 -32.03
CA ASP A 691 10.22 -20.90 -32.18
C ASP A 691 8.72 -20.64 -32.31
N ALA A 692 8.26 -19.41 -32.06
CA ALA A 692 6.85 -19.10 -31.89
C ALA A 692 6.11 -18.70 -33.19
N LYS A 693 6.80 -18.63 -34.34
CA LYS A 693 6.16 -18.30 -35.62
C LYS A 693 5.16 -19.39 -36.04
N PHE A 694 3.93 -19.01 -36.41
CA PHE A 694 2.84 -19.93 -36.79
C PHE A 694 2.45 -21.01 -35.74
N ILE A 695 2.63 -20.76 -34.44
CA ILE A 695 2.24 -21.73 -33.39
C ILE A 695 0.76 -21.69 -32.99
N ALA A 696 0.00 -20.68 -33.43
CA ALA A 696 -1.38 -20.49 -33.01
C ALA A 696 -2.22 -21.74 -33.30
N GLY A 697 -3.03 -22.13 -32.34
CA GLY A 697 -3.90 -23.29 -32.44
C GLY A 697 -3.24 -24.68 -32.41
N THR A 698 -1.90 -24.78 -32.33
CA THR A 698 -1.19 -26.08 -32.35
C THR A 698 -1.55 -27.01 -31.19
N LYS A 699 -2.05 -26.48 -30.07
CA LYS A 699 -2.48 -27.19 -28.86
C LYS A 699 -3.96 -26.93 -28.50
N ILE A 700 -4.79 -26.53 -29.47
CA ILE A 700 -6.25 -26.55 -29.32
C ILE A 700 -6.72 -27.98 -29.01
N LYS A 701 -7.76 -28.07 -28.19
CA LYS A 701 -8.66 -29.21 -28.13
C LYS A 701 -9.92 -28.82 -28.91
N ASP A 702 -10.37 -29.65 -29.85
CA ASP A 702 -11.51 -29.30 -30.73
C ASP A 702 -12.88 -29.41 -30.04
N ASP A 703 -12.92 -29.54 -28.71
CA ASP A 703 -14.12 -29.53 -27.87
C ASP A 703 -14.57 -28.11 -27.47
N VAL A 704 -13.65 -27.15 -27.38
CA VAL A 704 -13.94 -25.75 -26.97
C VAL A 704 -13.16 -24.77 -27.82
N VAL A 705 -13.87 -23.85 -28.49
CA VAL A 705 -13.25 -22.75 -29.23
C VAL A 705 -12.75 -21.69 -28.25
N THR A 706 -11.44 -21.44 -28.21
CA THR A 706 -10.85 -20.43 -27.32
C THR A 706 -10.53 -19.15 -28.07
N VAL A 707 -11.09 -18.04 -27.62
CA VAL A 707 -10.89 -16.69 -28.16
C VAL A 707 -10.04 -15.90 -27.17
N GLY A 708 -8.96 -15.27 -27.63
CA GLY A 708 -8.01 -14.62 -26.76
C GLY A 708 -7.77 -13.14 -27.04
N TYR A 709 -7.55 -12.38 -25.98
CA TYR A 709 -7.02 -11.02 -26.04
C TYR A 709 -5.88 -10.86 -25.05
N TYR A 710 -4.86 -10.09 -25.44
CA TYR A 710 -3.93 -9.52 -24.48
C TYR A 710 -3.66 -8.02 -24.69
N GLY A 711 -3.45 -7.32 -23.58
CA GLY A 711 -3.00 -5.94 -23.57
C GLY A 711 -3.70 -5.10 -22.52
N TRP A 712 -3.99 -3.85 -22.87
CA TRP A 712 -4.64 -2.88 -22.00
C TRP A 712 -6.16 -3.07 -22.01
N LEU A 713 -6.79 -3.07 -20.84
CA LEU A 713 -8.20 -3.46 -20.63
C LEU A 713 -9.13 -2.30 -20.23
N SER A 714 -8.64 -1.05 -20.29
CA SER A 714 -9.45 0.13 -19.91
C SER A 714 -10.63 0.36 -20.85
N GLU A 715 -11.79 0.67 -20.26
CA GLU A 715 -13.05 1.08 -20.91
C GLU A 715 -12.92 2.33 -21.81
N SER A 716 -11.79 3.04 -21.70
CA SER A 716 -11.44 4.15 -22.59
C SER A 716 -11.28 3.68 -24.04
N VAL A 717 -10.75 2.48 -24.26
CA VAL A 717 -10.45 1.91 -25.60
C VAL A 717 -11.09 0.53 -25.79
N PHE A 718 -11.06 -0.34 -24.77
CA PHE A 718 -11.56 -1.70 -24.85
C PHE A 718 -13.10 -1.72 -24.80
N ASP A 719 -13.71 -2.36 -25.80
CA ASP A 719 -15.16 -2.45 -25.99
C ASP A 719 -15.73 -3.62 -25.16
N TRP A 720 -15.92 -3.34 -23.87
CA TRP A 720 -16.43 -4.31 -22.91
C TRP A 720 -17.84 -4.78 -23.22
N ASP A 721 -18.73 -3.90 -23.68
CA ASP A 721 -20.10 -4.26 -24.00
C ASP A 721 -20.15 -5.27 -25.15
N PHE A 722 -19.35 -5.07 -26.21
CA PHE A 722 -19.17 -6.08 -27.25
C PHE A 722 -18.64 -7.42 -26.72
N VAL A 723 -17.66 -7.41 -25.81
CA VAL A 723 -17.12 -8.66 -25.21
C VAL A 723 -18.18 -9.39 -24.38
N PHE A 724 -18.99 -8.67 -23.60
CA PHE A 724 -20.08 -9.23 -22.83
C PHE A 724 -21.20 -9.78 -23.73
N ASP A 725 -21.55 -9.09 -24.82
CA ASP A 725 -22.56 -9.58 -25.76
C ASP A 725 -22.08 -10.83 -26.52
N VAL A 726 -20.80 -10.91 -26.90
CA VAL A 726 -20.18 -12.13 -27.45
C VAL A 726 -20.24 -13.27 -26.42
N ALA A 727 -19.82 -13.03 -25.17
CA ALA A 727 -19.83 -14.04 -24.11
C ALA A 727 -21.24 -14.57 -23.79
N LYS A 728 -22.23 -13.67 -23.79
CA LYS A 728 -23.65 -13.99 -23.55
C LYS A 728 -24.28 -14.80 -24.69
N THR A 729 -23.90 -14.50 -25.93
CA THR A 729 -24.45 -15.11 -27.15
C THR A 729 -23.85 -16.49 -27.42
N PHE A 730 -22.53 -16.63 -27.27
CA PHE A 730 -21.77 -17.84 -27.56
C PHE A 730 -21.25 -18.48 -26.26
N LYS A 731 -22.13 -19.12 -25.49
CA LYS A 731 -21.78 -19.71 -24.18
C LYS A 731 -20.83 -20.90 -24.28
N GLU A 732 -20.71 -21.50 -25.46
CA GLU A 732 -19.87 -22.66 -25.76
C GLU A 732 -18.40 -22.34 -26.03
N ILE A 733 -18.05 -21.06 -26.23
CA ILE A 733 -16.67 -20.61 -26.45
C ILE A 733 -16.04 -20.20 -25.12
N LYS A 734 -14.72 -20.28 -25.01
CA LYS A 734 -13.98 -19.70 -23.88
C LYS A 734 -13.30 -18.39 -24.31
N ILE A 735 -13.56 -17.30 -23.61
CA ILE A 735 -12.88 -16.01 -23.82
C ILE A 735 -11.78 -15.87 -22.77
N GLN A 736 -10.52 -15.70 -23.19
CA GLN A 736 -9.37 -15.55 -22.29
C GLN A 736 -8.78 -14.14 -22.40
N LEU A 737 -8.77 -13.41 -21.27
CA LEU A 737 -8.35 -12.00 -21.19
C LEU A 737 -7.08 -11.88 -20.34
N ILE A 738 -6.01 -11.37 -20.93
CA ILE A 738 -4.71 -11.16 -20.28
C ILE A 738 -4.41 -9.65 -20.31
N GLY A 739 -4.20 -9.00 -19.15
CA GLY A 739 -4.01 -7.55 -19.16
C GLY A 739 -4.01 -6.85 -17.82
N TYR A 740 -4.11 -5.52 -17.90
CA TYR A 740 -4.13 -4.59 -16.77
C TYR A 740 -5.02 -3.37 -17.07
N ALA A 741 -5.25 -2.54 -16.05
CA ALA A 741 -6.20 -1.41 -16.06
C ALA A 741 -7.67 -1.82 -16.29
N LEU A 742 -8.04 -2.97 -15.71
CA LEU A 742 -9.42 -3.35 -15.46
C LEU A 742 -9.94 -2.56 -14.25
N SER A 743 -11.13 -1.96 -14.34
CA SER A 743 -11.78 -1.35 -13.16
C SER A 743 -12.45 -2.41 -12.29
N ASP A 744 -12.63 -2.14 -10.99
CA ASP A 744 -13.29 -3.06 -10.07
C ASP A 744 -14.74 -3.36 -10.51
N LYS A 745 -15.46 -2.36 -11.03
CA LYS A 745 -16.81 -2.53 -11.60
C LYS A 745 -16.85 -3.55 -12.76
N VAL A 746 -15.88 -3.50 -13.66
CA VAL A 746 -15.81 -4.48 -14.76
C VAL A 746 -15.39 -5.84 -14.20
N LYS A 747 -14.49 -5.88 -13.22
CA LYS A 747 -14.02 -7.11 -12.57
C LYS A 747 -15.16 -7.84 -11.85
N GLU A 748 -16.04 -7.13 -11.15
CA GLU A 748 -17.28 -7.67 -10.57
C GLU A 748 -18.20 -8.23 -11.67
N LYS A 749 -18.43 -7.46 -12.75
CA LYS A 749 -19.26 -7.91 -13.89
C LYS A 749 -18.68 -9.11 -14.66
N LEU A 750 -17.38 -9.45 -14.51
CA LEU A 750 -16.83 -10.69 -15.06
C LEU A 750 -17.33 -11.94 -14.34
N GLU A 751 -17.73 -11.83 -13.06
CA GLU A 751 -18.23 -12.97 -12.27
C GLU A 751 -19.58 -13.49 -12.79
N ASP A 752 -20.33 -12.68 -13.54
CA ASP A 752 -21.57 -13.08 -14.24
C ASP A 752 -21.34 -14.08 -15.40
N PHE A 753 -20.09 -14.32 -15.82
CA PHE A 753 -19.76 -15.05 -17.04
C PHE A 753 -18.77 -16.21 -16.82
N GLU A 754 -19.29 -17.42 -16.60
CA GLU A 754 -18.52 -18.66 -16.47
C GLU A 754 -17.57 -18.94 -17.66
N ASN A 755 -17.84 -18.36 -18.83
CA ASN A 755 -17.07 -18.56 -20.06
C ASN A 755 -16.00 -17.48 -20.32
N ILE A 756 -15.82 -16.50 -19.43
CA ILE A 756 -14.71 -15.55 -19.47
C ILE A 756 -13.66 -15.89 -18.40
N GLU A 757 -12.40 -16.03 -18.79
CA GLU A 757 -11.26 -16.22 -17.90
C GLU A 757 -10.35 -14.98 -17.94
N TYR A 758 -10.33 -14.22 -16.85
CA TYR A 758 -9.33 -13.16 -16.64
C TYR A 758 -8.08 -13.73 -15.97
N VAL A 759 -6.97 -13.68 -16.69
CA VAL A 759 -5.67 -14.25 -16.28
C VAL A 759 -4.81 -13.24 -15.49
N GLY A 760 -5.11 -11.94 -15.60
CA GLY A 760 -4.22 -10.88 -15.13
C GLY A 760 -3.04 -10.62 -16.07
N THR A 761 -1.93 -10.09 -15.53
CA THR A 761 -0.73 -9.74 -16.30
C THR A 761 0.21 -10.93 -16.52
N VAL A 762 0.67 -11.13 -17.75
CA VAL A 762 1.61 -12.18 -18.17
C VAL A 762 2.81 -11.53 -18.86
N ASN A 763 4.01 -12.09 -18.73
CA ASN A 763 5.20 -11.54 -19.41
C ASN A 763 5.10 -11.76 -20.94
N PRO A 764 5.57 -10.82 -21.79
CA PRO A 764 5.44 -10.93 -23.24
C PRO A 764 6.03 -12.21 -23.86
N ASN A 765 7.11 -12.75 -23.29
CA ASN A 765 7.76 -14.00 -23.70
C ASN A 765 6.97 -15.26 -23.33
N GLU A 766 5.98 -15.16 -22.44
CA GLU A 766 5.11 -16.25 -22.00
C GLU A 766 3.78 -16.28 -22.77
N LEU A 767 3.41 -15.20 -23.50
CA LEU A 767 2.17 -15.11 -24.27
C LEU A 767 2.02 -16.27 -25.27
N LYS A 768 3.13 -16.78 -25.83
CA LYS A 768 3.13 -17.98 -26.69
C LYS A 768 2.49 -19.21 -26.04
N ASN A 769 2.58 -19.36 -24.72
CA ASN A 769 2.00 -20.50 -23.97
C ASN A 769 0.46 -20.47 -23.92
N PHE A 770 -0.14 -19.30 -24.17
CA PHE A 770 -1.57 -19.08 -24.28
C PHE A 770 -2.01 -19.21 -25.74
N VAL A 771 -1.33 -18.52 -26.66
CA VAL A 771 -1.68 -18.48 -28.09
C VAL A 771 -1.66 -19.86 -28.78
N VAL A 772 -0.83 -20.81 -28.33
CA VAL A 772 -0.91 -22.22 -28.82
C VAL A 772 -2.26 -22.88 -28.60
N LYS A 773 -3.06 -22.41 -27.64
CA LYS A 773 -4.39 -22.93 -27.29
C LYS A 773 -5.53 -22.10 -27.90
N TRP A 774 -5.23 -20.98 -28.56
CA TRP A 774 -6.23 -20.04 -29.07
C TRP A 774 -6.61 -20.37 -30.51
N ASN A 775 -7.91 -20.34 -30.78
CA ASN A 775 -8.48 -20.42 -32.12
C ASN A 775 -8.45 -19.08 -32.82
N ILE A 776 -8.82 -18.02 -32.11
CA ILE A 776 -9.05 -16.67 -32.64
C ILE A 776 -8.45 -15.65 -31.67
N GLY A 777 -7.72 -14.66 -32.21
CA GLY A 777 -7.38 -13.44 -31.50
C GLY A 777 -8.49 -12.42 -31.67
N MET A 778 -8.82 -11.64 -30.65
CA MET A 778 -9.85 -10.62 -30.73
C MET A 778 -9.28 -9.28 -30.27
N ILE A 779 -9.46 -8.21 -31.06
CA ILE A 779 -9.12 -6.83 -30.67
C ILE A 779 -10.42 -6.01 -30.70
N PRO A 780 -11.19 -6.00 -29.60
CA PRO A 780 -12.48 -5.33 -29.53
C PRO A 780 -12.25 -3.90 -29.06
N PHE A 781 -11.96 -2.98 -29.98
CA PHE A 781 -11.82 -1.56 -29.66
C PHE A 781 -13.12 -0.81 -29.99
N ASN A 782 -13.43 0.19 -29.17
CA ASN A 782 -14.58 1.07 -29.39
C ASN A 782 -14.31 2.05 -30.55
N GLU A 783 -15.34 2.76 -31.02
CA GLU A 783 -15.24 3.67 -32.18
C GLU A 783 -14.82 5.12 -31.83
N LYS A 784 -14.29 5.35 -30.62
CA LYS A 784 -13.78 6.67 -30.20
C LYS A 784 -12.48 7.00 -30.94
N ASP A 785 -12.15 8.29 -31.04
CA ASP A 785 -11.01 8.73 -31.85
C ASP A 785 -9.65 8.24 -31.30
N ILE A 786 -9.52 8.12 -29.97
CA ILE A 786 -8.39 7.42 -29.30
C ILE A 786 -8.13 6.02 -29.89
N SER A 787 -9.18 5.25 -30.17
CA SER A 787 -9.10 3.90 -30.74
C SER A 787 -8.77 3.92 -32.23
N LYS A 788 -9.27 4.91 -32.97
CA LYS A 788 -8.91 5.11 -34.39
C LYS A 788 -7.43 5.47 -34.56
N GLY A 789 -6.84 6.21 -33.62
CA GLY A 789 -5.41 6.53 -33.59
C GLY A 789 -4.50 5.32 -33.39
N ALA A 790 -4.99 4.22 -32.81
CA ALA A 790 -4.14 3.09 -32.41
C ALA A 790 -3.68 2.21 -33.58
N ASP A 791 -2.40 1.81 -33.55
CA ASP A 791 -1.79 0.73 -34.34
C ASP A 791 -1.34 -0.42 -33.41
N PRO A 792 -2.22 -1.37 -33.05
CA PRO A 792 -1.97 -2.27 -31.93
C PRO A 792 -0.80 -3.22 -32.18
N LEU A 793 0.23 -3.16 -31.32
CA LEU A 793 1.40 -4.06 -31.34
C LEU A 793 0.99 -5.55 -31.36
N LYS A 794 0.02 -5.90 -30.52
CA LYS A 794 -0.60 -7.25 -30.45
C LYS A 794 -1.06 -7.80 -31.80
N LEU A 795 -1.44 -6.96 -32.76
CA LEU A 795 -1.85 -7.42 -34.09
C LEU A 795 -0.66 -7.98 -34.89
N TYR A 796 0.51 -7.34 -34.81
CA TYR A 796 1.73 -7.86 -35.42
C TYR A 796 2.19 -9.15 -34.75
N GLU A 797 1.99 -9.25 -33.44
CA GLU A 797 2.29 -10.44 -32.64
C GLU A 797 1.35 -11.60 -33.00
N TYR A 798 0.04 -11.36 -33.12
CA TYR A 798 -0.94 -12.37 -33.61
C TYR A 798 -0.62 -12.84 -35.03
N ILE A 799 -0.26 -11.94 -35.95
CA ILE A 799 0.16 -12.30 -37.31
C ILE A 799 1.46 -13.15 -37.27
N TYR A 800 2.42 -12.81 -36.40
CA TYR A 800 3.63 -13.62 -36.20
C TYR A 800 3.30 -15.03 -35.68
N PHE A 801 2.42 -15.14 -34.69
CA PHE A 801 1.94 -16.42 -34.18
C PHE A 801 1.04 -17.18 -35.19
N GLY A 802 0.62 -16.57 -36.30
CA GLY A 802 -0.29 -17.18 -37.28
C GLY A 802 -1.73 -17.30 -36.79
N LEU A 803 -2.17 -16.42 -35.90
CA LEU A 803 -3.51 -16.44 -35.28
C LEU A 803 -4.53 -15.66 -36.14
N PRO A 804 -5.63 -16.27 -36.60
CA PRO A 804 -6.76 -15.54 -37.18
C PRO A 804 -7.26 -14.50 -36.20
N THR A 805 -7.32 -13.23 -36.60
CA THR A 805 -7.58 -12.11 -35.69
C THR A 805 -8.82 -11.33 -36.10
N VAL A 806 -9.81 -11.31 -35.24
CA VAL A 806 -10.99 -10.44 -35.34
C VAL A 806 -10.64 -9.05 -34.78
N ILE A 807 -11.05 -7.99 -35.48
CA ILE A 807 -10.88 -6.60 -35.01
C ILE A 807 -12.21 -5.82 -35.12
N LYS A 808 -12.45 -4.93 -34.17
CA LYS A 808 -13.59 -3.99 -34.16
C LYS A 808 -13.07 -2.56 -33.92
N GLY A 809 -13.77 -1.55 -34.44
CA GLY A 809 -13.50 -0.12 -34.21
C GLY A 809 -12.33 0.49 -34.99
N ILE A 810 -11.46 -0.32 -35.61
CA ILE A 810 -10.26 0.14 -36.35
C ILE A 810 -10.27 -0.37 -37.81
N SER A 811 -11.14 0.20 -38.65
CA SER A 811 -11.43 -0.32 -40.00
C SER A 811 -10.27 -0.25 -41.00
N ASP A 812 -9.26 0.59 -40.77
CA ASP A 812 -8.11 0.77 -41.66
C ASP A 812 -7.06 -0.34 -41.53
N LEU A 813 -7.20 -1.25 -40.55
CA LEU A 813 -6.32 -2.40 -40.37
C LEU A 813 -6.81 -3.67 -41.09
N LYS A 814 -8.00 -3.62 -41.71
CA LYS A 814 -8.68 -4.77 -42.35
C LYS A 814 -7.91 -5.45 -43.49
N GLU A 815 -6.95 -4.74 -44.11
CA GLU A 815 -6.16 -5.21 -45.26
C GLU A 815 -4.91 -5.99 -44.84
N ARG A 816 -4.64 -6.11 -43.52
CA ARG A 816 -3.52 -6.89 -42.99
C ARG A 816 -3.82 -8.40 -43.09
N PRO A 817 -2.81 -9.26 -43.29
CA PRO A 817 -3.01 -10.70 -43.34
C PRO A 817 -3.60 -11.22 -42.02
N MET A 818 -4.36 -12.32 -42.10
CA MET A 818 -5.04 -12.95 -40.95
C MET A 818 -6.14 -12.11 -40.27
N VAL A 819 -6.47 -10.91 -40.77
CA VAL A 819 -7.43 -9.99 -40.13
C VAL A 819 -8.85 -10.13 -40.67
N PHE A 820 -9.81 -10.11 -39.75
CA PHE A 820 -11.24 -10.07 -40.01
C PHE A 820 -11.83 -8.84 -39.30
N TYR A 821 -12.15 -7.79 -40.05
CA TYR A 821 -12.85 -6.64 -39.51
C TYR A 821 -14.34 -6.94 -39.38
N ILE A 822 -14.92 -6.64 -38.21
CA ILE A 822 -16.33 -6.81 -37.90
C ILE A 822 -16.91 -5.56 -37.21
N ASN A 823 -18.24 -5.45 -37.26
CA ASN A 823 -19.03 -4.45 -36.56
C ASN A 823 -20.02 -5.07 -35.57
N SER A 824 -20.44 -6.33 -35.76
CA SER A 824 -21.50 -6.98 -34.97
C SER A 824 -21.15 -8.37 -34.43
N VAL A 825 -21.98 -8.85 -33.50
CA VAL A 825 -21.84 -10.17 -32.84
C VAL A 825 -22.19 -11.31 -33.81
N GLU A 826 -23.07 -11.05 -34.78
CA GLU A 826 -23.42 -11.99 -35.86
C GLU A 826 -22.21 -12.19 -36.80
N GLU A 827 -21.54 -11.11 -37.20
CA GLU A 827 -20.31 -11.17 -38.00
C GLU A 827 -19.19 -11.90 -37.25
N PHE A 828 -19.08 -11.71 -35.93
CA PHE A 828 -18.19 -12.51 -35.07
C PHE A 828 -18.52 -14.00 -35.15
N GLY A 829 -19.80 -14.37 -35.09
CA GLY A 829 -20.28 -15.75 -35.20
C GLY A 829 -19.91 -16.44 -36.52
N GLU A 830 -19.86 -15.70 -37.64
CA GLU A 830 -19.38 -16.26 -38.92
C GLU A 830 -17.86 -16.53 -38.92
N VAL A 831 -17.08 -15.64 -38.30
CA VAL A 831 -15.63 -15.88 -38.13
C VAL A 831 -15.39 -17.05 -37.16
N LEU A 832 -16.20 -17.18 -36.12
CA LEU A 832 -16.17 -18.31 -35.18
C LEU A 832 -16.37 -19.65 -35.91
N LYS A 833 -17.41 -19.78 -36.73
CA LYS A 833 -17.68 -20.98 -37.56
C LYS A 833 -16.53 -21.31 -38.52
N ARG A 834 -15.81 -20.29 -39.01
CA ARG A 834 -14.65 -20.44 -39.90
C ARG A 834 -13.40 -20.97 -39.19
N PHE A 835 -13.23 -20.74 -37.89
CA PHE A 835 -12.03 -21.10 -37.12
C PHE A 835 -12.30 -21.97 -35.88
N ASN A 836 -13.42 -22.69 -35.86
CA ASN A 836 -13.82 -23.54 -34.74
C ASN A 836 -13.05 -24.87 -34.60
N SER A 837 -12.04 -25.16 -35.43
CA SER A 837 -11.19 -26.34 -35.27
C SER A 837 -9.74 -26.10 -35.66
N LYS A 838 -8.84 -26.90 -35.09
CA LYS A 838 -7.40 -26.91 -35.35
C LYS A 838 -7.06 -27.13 -36.82
N GLU A 839 -7.82 -27.98 -37.52
CA GLU A 839 -7.63 -28.24 -38.95
C GLU A 839 -7.89 -26.99 -39.79
N LYS A 840 -9.01 -26.29 -39.54
CA LYS A 840 -9.38 -25.06 -40.27
C LYS A 840 -8.35 -23.95 -40.07
N ILE A 841 -7.85 -23.77 -38.86
CA ILE A 841 -6.80 -22.78 -38.55
C ILE A 841 -5.50 -23.14 -39.28
N ARG A 842 -5.08 -24.41 -39.23
CA ARG A 842 -3.87 -24.88 -39.92
C ARG A 842 -3.96 -24.72 -41.43
N GLN A 843 -5.12 -25.04 -42.02
CA GLN A 843 -5.37 -24.86 -43.45
C GLN A 843 -5.27 -23.38 -43.84
N PHE A 844 -5.92 -22.49 -43.07
CA PHE A 844 -5.85 -21.04 -43.30
C PHE A 844 -4.43 -20.47 -43.13
N GLN A 845 -3.65 -20.95 -42.15
CA GLN A 845 -2.23 -20.61 -42.00
C GLN A 845 -1.39 -21.02 -43.21
N ILE A 846 -1.65 -22.20 -43.80
CA ILE A 846 -0.97 -22.67 -45.02
C ILE A 846 -1.32 -21.77 -46.20
N GLU A 847 -2.62 -21.51 -46.42
CA GLU A 847 -3.12 -20.68 -47.52
C GLU A 847 -2.58 -19.24 -47.49
N ASN A 848 -2.38 -18.67 -46.29
CA ASN A 848 -1.94 -17.28 -46.11
C ASN A 848 -0.44 -17.16 -45.82
N ARG A 849 0.32 -18.26 -45.88
CA ARG A 849 1.71 -18.30 -45.41
C ARG A 849 2.61 -17.27 -46.09
N GLU A 850 2.58 -17.21 -47.42
CA GLU A 850 3.44 -16.31 -48.19
C GLU A 850 3.13 -14.83 -47.89
N LEU A 851 1.83 -14.49 -47.82
CA LEU A 851 1.36 -13.15 -47.49
C LEU A 851 1.78 -12.72 -46.08
N VAL A 852 1.67 -13.62 -45.09
CA VAL A 852 2.14 -13.40 -43.72
C VAL A 852 3.67 -13.25 -43.67
N GLU A 853 4.42 -14.10 -44.39
CA GLU A 853 5.88 -14.01 -44.41
C GLU A 853 6.40 -12.73 -45.09
N GLU A 854 5.77 -12.28 -46.18
CA GLU A 854 6.08 -10.98 -46.81
C GLU A 854 5.76 -9.81 -45.88
N PHE A 855 4.60 -9.86 -45.20
CA PHE A 855 4.23 -8.84 -44.23
C PHE A 855 5.23 -8.77 -43.07
N LEU A 856 5.57 -9.90 -42.43
CA LEU A 856 6.51 -9.93 -41.31
C LEU A 856 7.92 -9.46 -41.72
N LYS A 857 8.38 -9.82 -42.93
CA LYS A 857 9.66 -9.32 -43.48
C LYS A 857 9.73 -7.79 -43.57
N LYS A 858 8.61 -7.13 -43.84
CA LYS A 858 8.49 -5.66 -43.90
C LYS A 858 8.15 -4.99 -42.56
N ASN A 859 7.64 -5.74 -41.58
CA ASN A 859 7.03 -5.19 -40.35
C ASN A 859 7.67 -5.74 -39.05
N ASN A 860 8.99 -5.92 -39.05
CA ASN A 860 9.81 -6.17 -37.85
C ASN A 860 10.58 -4.89 -37.44
N TRP A 861 11.01 -4.80 -36.18
CA TRP A 861 11.66 -3.57 -35.68
C TRP A 861 12.97 -3.23 -36.37
N LYS A 862 13.72 -4.21 -36.89
CA LYS A 862 14.93 -3.94 -37.67
C LYS A 862 14.55 -3.19 -38.96
N ALA A 863 13.56 -3.68 -39.70
CA ALA A 863 13.06 -3.01 -40.91
C ALA A 863 12.57 -1.57 -40.62
N ARG A 864 11.93 -1.33 -39.45
CA ARG A 864 11.53 0.02 -39.03
C ARG A 864 12.71 0.96 -38.79
N VAL A 865 13.77 0.50 -38.14
CA VAL A 865 14.97 1.32 -37.93
C VAL A 865 15.78 1.48 -39.23
N ASP A 866 15.83 0.46 -40.10
CA ASP A 866 16.44 0.59 -41.44
C ASP A 866 15.72 1.67 -42.28
N GLU A 867 14.38 1.67 -42.29
CA GLU A 867 13.55 2.67 -42.98
C GLU A 867 13.70 4.07 -42.39
N LEU A 868 13.60 4.18 -41.06
CA LEU A 868 13.72 5.44 -40.33
C LEU A 868 15.12 6.07 -40.47
N THR A 869 16.19 5.29 -40.34
CA THR A 869 17.56 5.78 -40.57
C THR A 869 17.81 6.10 -42.04
N GLY A 870 17.23 5.33 -42.97
CA GLY A 870 17.25 5.62 -44.41
C GLY A 870 16.54 6.92 -44.78
N ILE A 871 15.54 7.35 -44.01
CA ILE A 871 14.90 8.67 -44.14
C ILE A 871 15.76 9.75 -43.48
N ILE A 872 16.18 9.55 -42.22
CA ILE A 872 16.97 10.52 -41.45
C ILE A 872 18.33 10.84 -42.08
N ASN A 873 18.91 9.91 -42.84
CA ASN A 873 20.19 10.10 -43.53
C ASN A 873 20.08 10.82 -44.89
N LYS A 874 18.87 11.15 -45.36
CA LYS A 874 18.69 12.07 -46.49
C LYS A 874 18.97 13.51 -46.01
N LYS A 875 19.53 14.34 -46.91
CA LYS A 875 19.65 15.77 -46.64
C LYS A 875 18.27 16.43 -46.55
N THR A 876 18.05 17.24 -45.54
CA THR A 876 16.85 18.06 -45.37
C THR A 876 17.14 19.50 -45.81
N PHE A 877 16.11 20.34 -45.84
CA PHE A 877 16.23 21.76 -46.18
C PHE A 877 17.10 22.57 -45.17
N TRP A 878 17.41 21.97 -44.02
CA TRP A 878 18.18 22.56 -42.92
C TRP A 878 19.59 21.96 -42.76
N SER A 879 20.02 21.05 -43.66
CA SER A 879 21.32 20.35 -43.64
C SER A 879 22.19 20.58 -44.88
#